data_AF-A0A2I7SK87-F1
#
_entry.id   AF-A0A2I7SK87-F1
#
_cell.length_a   1.000
_cell.length_b   1.000
_cell.length_c   1.000
_cell.angle_alpha   90.00
_cell.angle_beta   90.00
_cell.angle_gamma   90.00
#
_symmetry.space_group_name_H-M   'P 1'
#
loop_
_entity.id
_entity.type
_entity.pdbx_description
1 polymer ?
#
loop_
_entity_poly.entity_id
_entity_poly.type
_entity_poly.pdbx_seq_one_letter_code
_entity_poly.pdbx_strand_id
1 'polypeptide(L)'
;MKKIILGLFLLKVVFLSAQSLQHPVIWTTPAEKSEVLSKINNYTWASTIVSQVKGHVDSKVNAHVTNPAAFLNTISALATDDNVSEAQAGSAISAHSSTLQHASYAAMMYYISGEEKYAQFAADVLWYYIEELAPRTPDKTAMSGNYFADPRTGYLQFAIAYDFMVNYLKEPETRVYQKSSGNKIPFDNVKAQEAVHNIAMNALGEFTGVDNRYGRTVSNHPILTAPGSLFTILCVEDDAERERMFNVFWNIGTRRQNSFTRTILPIFGEQGIWPEPVSYSFMPNVTMVLNIVDRLKPELNVMDNYTNILDGNFLFDNLRHPNRSFVRFGDSKRYSDQTRKIYRYTHNLASRKGLTDYVKKAEIALRQGYDAVGGYTPNIGISTYENVDAFEQLFWAADIPNTIDGEIDFQKPTVIIKHAGVALQRNYVEQNNEDYGLCGIIGGAHYVHSHVTGITMELYGANHIMAPGAGLPQTVAERKLPEHTNYFWRHAGNNTMIVNGTTHGIQPGSWNSDSYLWMNTTVNEAAEPKHLEDPINPNFSFATQFLDDTVNNDQQKRTLSTIRTSETTGYYFDMFRSKSLGTNNFHDYIYHNIGDVTNITTMDGTELAVSPTTRYQNDIGDLQKSPGWRFFENTNVTQATNDAVKVRFDLEETNTYMNMFAPSGVNREYTKALGPATREAKGGYINKKTQIVAIRQQGEAWDKPYVHIFEPSKSANTSVKSVEHLYRGGVIVGAIVKSQIGDKVIKDYVICQEDASKVLSLPSIGVEFTGHFAIIRREQDLEKAFVTLYIGEGKSLSFGEHSLQVGANDKGQKIIEVAVDDSRTLGFKDLVNNQEFMKGSDVTVEALVGSDFTEATLYVNNINVGKKTAAPFVWSSISELTNLTELSYVLKIEAKDVQGNLEERSLTIVTPNQWPYTSDNKPHPVPGKIEFEHYDNGGIDIAYWDKANQNSSSFRPDEMVDISSNGQVVRDIKNLEWLEYTIDVAQTGNYELEVTHQTRRSPAFRQFTVSFPDENMTFLSDVILTNTGSGAYLIESVGDFDLEAGEHVLRFSLFNYGFDLDSFELKLNSLSVSDIQNESKLKIDVFPNPASHSFTVKVDKSNWENISIYSVLGKKVYTNNSVQNKLIINTQEQKMTSGLYFIVIRDQKGNQHTQKLILK
;
A
#
# COMPACT_ATOMS: atom_id res chain seq x y z
N MET A 1 64.66 -3.18 -57.74
CA MET A 1 64.13 -3.62 -56.42
C MET A 1 64.10 -2.49 -55.38
N LYS A 2 63.54 -1.31 -55.69
CA LYS A 2 63.29 -0.22 -54.71
C LYS A 2 61.96 0.51 -54.94
N LYS A 3 61.04 -0.08 -55.72
CA LYS A 3 59.69 0.48 -55.99
C LYS A 3 58.53 -0.47 -55.68
N ILE A 4 58.79 -1.67 -55.14
CA ILE A 4 57.75 -2.64 -54.74
C ILE A 4 57.58 -2.70 -53.21
N ILE A 5 58.52 -2.14 -52.43
CA ILE A 5 58.45 -2.13 -50.95
C ILE A 5 57.68 -0.90 -50.41
N LEU A 6 57.46 0.14 -51.22
CA LEU A 6 56.66 1.30 -50.82
C LEU A 6 55.13 1.05 -50.95
N GLY A 7 54.72 0.06 -51.75
CA GLY A 7 53.31 -0.31 -51.92
C GLY A 7 52.74 -1.22 -50.82
N LEU A 8 53.60 -1.83 -50.01
CA LEU A 8 53.19 -2.72 -48.90
C LEU A 8 53.24 -2.03 -47.52
N PHE A 9 53.79 -0.82 -47.42
CA PHE A 9 53.75 0.01 -46.21
C PHE A 9 52.65 1.08 -46.21
N LEU A 10 52.01 1.32 -47.37
CA LEU A 10 50.87 2.24 -47.52
C LEU A 10 49.50 1.56 -47.44
N LEU A 11 49.46 0.24 -47.25
CA LEU A 11 48.23 -0.54 -47.03
C LEU A 11 48.08 -0.98 -45.56
N LYS A 12 48.51 -0.11 -44.64
CA LYS A 12 48.50 -0.36 -43.19
C LYS A 12 48.10 0.89 -42.41
N VAL A 13 47.13 1.65 -42.90
CA VAL A 13 46.41 2.69 -42.15
C VAL A 13 45.01 2.76 -42.75
N VAL A 14 44.00 2.92 -41.89
CA VAL A 14 42.55 2.83 -42.16
C VAL A 14 42.01 1.39 -42.13
N PHE A 15 42.26 0.68 -41.02
CA PHE A 15 41.12 0.02 -40.38
C PHE A 15 40.41 1.14 -39.64
N LEU A 16 39.34 1.68 -40.23
CA LEU A 16 38.28 2.25 -39.41
C LEU A 16 37.83 1.08 -38.54
N SER A 17 38.18 1.09 -37.25
CA SER A 17 37.55 0.21 -36.28
C SER A 17 36.07 0.59 -36.29
N ALA A 18 35.27 -0.09 -37.10
CA ALA A 18 33.83 0.00 -36.98
C ALA A 18 33.49 -0.43 -35.56
N GLN A 19 32.78 0.42 -34.82
CA GLN A 19 32.26 0.08 -33.50
C GLN A 19 31.48 -1.24 -33.61
N SER A 20 31.76 -2.18 -32.70
CA SER A 20 31.09 -3.49 -32.71
C SER A 20 29.69 -3.47 -32.07
N LEU A 21 29.41 -2.48 -31.21
CA LEU A 21 28.12 -2.34 -30.53
C LEU A 21 27.07 -1.74 -31.46
N GLN A 22 25.97 -2.47 -31.66
CA GLN A 22 24.86 -2.03 -32.51
C GLN A 22 23.88 -1.17 -31.73
N HIS A 23 23.63 0.05 -32.21
CA HIS A 23 22.73 1.02 -31.57
C HIS A 23 21.32 1.08 -32.22
N PRO A 24 20.24 1.38 -31.45
CA PRO A 24 20.22 1.47 -29.99
C PRO A 24 20.53 0.13 -29.33
N VAL A 25 20.98 0.18 -28.08
CA VAL A 25 21.41 -1.01 -27.32
C VAL A 25 21.04 -0.97 -25.84
N ILE A 26 20.66 0.20 -25.31
CA ILE A 26 20.40 0.38 -23.87
C ILE A 26 19.04 -0.18 -23.48
N TRP A 27 17.98 0.12 -24.24
CA TRP A 27 16.62 -0.33 -23.94
C TRP A 27 16.10 -1.36 -24.92
N THR A 28 16.50 -1.25 -26.18
CA THR A 28 16.08 -2.10 -27.30
C THR A 28 17.21 -2.17 -28.31
N THR A 29 17.07 -3.04 -29.31
CA THR A 29 17.98 -3.19 -30.45
C THR A 29 17.23 -2.97 -31.77
N PRO A 30 17.93 -2.77 -32.90
CA PRO A 30 17.29 -2.78 -34.21
C PRO A 30 16.55 -4.09 -34.53
N ALA A 31 17.02 -5.22 -34.00
CA ALA A 31 16.38 -6.53 -34.20
C ALA A 31 15.03 -6.65 -33.48
N GLU A 32 14.91 -6.04 -32.30
CA GLU A 32 13.68 -6.05 -31.48
C GLU A 32 12.61 -5.06 -31.96
N LYS A 33 12.91 -4.16 -32.90
CA LYS A 33 11.98 -3.11 -33.37
C LYS A 33 10.64 -3.67 -33.84
N SER A 34 10.66 -4.78 -34.58
CA SER A 34 9.43 -5.39 -35.11
C SER A 34 8.50 -5.89 -34.00
N GLU A 35 9.06 -6.46 -32.93
CA GLU A 35 8.31 -6.91 -31.76
C GLU A 35 7.74 -5.73 -30.98
N VAL A 36 8.52 -4.65 -30.80
CA VAL A 36 8.05 -3.41 -30.16
C VAL A 36 6.87 -2.81 -30.91
N LEU A 37 6.94 -2.72 -32.24
CA LEU A 37 5.82 -2.22 -33.06
C LEU A 37 4.59 -3.13 -32.96
N SER A 38 4.79 -4.45 -32.93
CA SER A 38 3.68 -5.38 -32.69
C SER A 38 3.07 -5.18 -31.31
N LYS A 39 3.87 -4.94 -30.28
CA LYS A 39 3.41 -4.67 -28.90
C LYS A 39 2.55 -3.41 -28.86
N ILE A 40 3.01 -2.32 -29.49
CA ILE A 40 2.27 -1.05 -29.58
C ILE A 40 0.92 -1.25 -30.29
N ASN A 41 0.88 -2.04 -31.36
CA ASN A 41 -0.34 -2.28 -32.12
C ASN A 41 -1.34 -3.19 -31.40
N ASN A 42 -0.86 -4.12 -30.58
CA ASN A 42 -1.69 -5.16 -29.97
C ASN A 42 -2.18 -4.81 -28.57
N TYR A 43 -1.49 -3.90 -27.85
CA TYR A 43 -1.78 -3.62 -26.45
C TYR A 43 -2.01 -2.13 -26.20
N THR A 44 -3.19 -1.79 -25.66
CA THR A 44 -3.59 -0.40 -25.42
C THR A 44 -2.63 0.32 -24.47
N TRP A 45 -2.16 -0.33 -23.39
CA TRP A 45 -1.20 0.29 -22.46
C TRP A 45 0.08 0.75 -23.16
N ALA A 46 0.58 -0.03 -24.13
CA ALA A 46 1.78 0.31 -24.89
C ALA A 46 1.51 1.49 -25.85
N SER A 47 0.36 1.49 -26.53
CA SER A 47 -0.06 2.62 -27.37
C SER A 47 -0.25 3.91 -26.56
N THR A 48 -0.78 3.83 -25.34
CA THR A 48 -0.95 4.95 -24.40
C THR A 48 0.38 5.60 -24.05
N ILE A 49 1.44 4.80 -23.81
CA ILE A 49 2.79 5.34 -23.59
C ILE A 49 3.24 6.18 -24.78
N VAL A 50 3.09 5.65 -26.01
CA VAL A 50 3.46 6.36 -27.24
C VAL A 50 2.66 7.66 -27.39
N SER A 51 1.35 7.63 -27.13
CA SER A 51 0.49 8.81 -27.18
C SER A 51 0.89 9.88 -26.15
N GLN A 52 1.21 9.48 -24.92
CA GLN A 52 1.64 10.41 -23.86
C GLN A 52 3.03 11.00 -24.18
N VAL A 53 3.98 10.19 -24.62
CA VAL A 53 5.31 10.64 -25.07
C VAL A 53 5.17 11.66 -26.20
N LYS A 54 4.36 11.34 -27.21
CA LYS A 54 4.02 12.24 -28.33
C LYS A 54 3.43 13.56 -27.82
N GLY A 55 2.52 13.52 -26.84
CA GLY A 55 1.92 14.70 -26.21
C GLY A 55 2.95 15.64 -25.56
N HIS A 56 4.05 15.11 -25.01
CA HIS A 56 5.12 15.92 -24.41
C HIS A 56 6.01 16.62 -25.44
N VAL A 57 6.21 16.02 -26.62
CA VAL A 57 7.22 16.48 -27.60
C VAL A 57 6.67 17.13 -28.87
N ASP A 58 5.45 16.79 -29.32
CA ASP A 58 4.96 17.18 -30.66
C ASP A 58 4.94 18.69 -30.88
N SER A 59 4.43 19.46 -29.92
CA SER A 59 4.36 20.92 -30.04
C SER A 59 5.75 21.54 -30.19
N LYS A 60 6.74 21.02 -29.46
CA LYS A 60 8.12 21.50 -29.48
C LYS A 60 8.83 21.10 -30.77
N VAL A 61 8.65 19.86 -31.21
CA VAL A 61 9.20 19.34 -32.46
C VAL A 61 8.63 20.12 -33.65
N ASN A 62 7.32 20.34 -33.69
CA ASN A 62 6.67 21.08 -34.77
C ASN A 62 7.11 22.55 -34.80
N ALA A 63 7.28 23.20 -33.64
CA ALA A 63 7.82 24.56 -33.57
C ALA A 63 9.30 24.61 -34.00
N HIS A 64 10.07 23.58 -33.66
CA HIS A 64 11.48 23.47 -34.04
C HIS A 64 11.68 23.33 -35.56
N VAL A 65 10.76 22.67 -36.28
CA VAL A 65 10.83 22.55 -37.75
C VAL A 65 10.91 23.93 -38.44
N THR A 66 10.17 24.92 -37.93
CA THR A 66 10.15 26.27 -38.51
C THR A 66 11.22 27.19 -37.92
N ASN A 67 11.57 27.01 -36.64
CA ASN A 67 12.56 27.83 -35.95
C ASN A 67 13.36 27.01 -34.92
N PRO A 68 14.45 26.33 -35.34
CA PRO A 68 15.27 25.53 -34.44
C PRO A 68 15.83 26.33 -33.24
N ALA A 69 16.20 27.60 -33.48
CA ALA A 69 16.75 28.47 -32.45
C ALA A 69 15.78 28.74 -31.29
N ALA A 70 14.47 28.72 -31.53
CA ALA A 70 13.47 29.03 -30.50
C ALA A 70 13.61 28.10 -29.29
N PHE A 71 13.75 26.79 -29.51
CA PHE A 71 13.92 25.83 -28.42
C PHE A 71 15.35 25.86 -27.86
N LEU A 72 16.38 25.88 -28.71
CA LEU A 72 17.78 25.85 -28.28
C LEU A 72 18.20 27.09 -27.47
N ASN A 73 17.51 28.22 -27.65
CA ASN A 73 17.71 29.43 -26.84
C ASN A 73 17.14 29.31 -25.42
N THR A 74 16.27 28.32 -25.15
CA THR A 74 15.72 28.07 -23.81
C THR A 74 16.61 27.17 -22.95
N ILE A 75 17.60 26.50 -23.55
CA ILE A 75 18.51 25.62 -22.81
C ILE A 75 19.34 26.48 -21.84
N SER A 76 19.29 26.09 -20.57
CA SER A 76 20.03 26.76 -19.50
C SER A 76 21.54 26.67 -19.72
N ALA A 77 22.28 27.65 -19.19
CA ALA A 77 23.73 27.63 -19.26
C ALA A 77 24.29 26.45 -18.45
N LEU A 78 25.22 25.71 -19.06
CA LEU A 78 25.90 24.61 -18.39
C LEU A 78 26.84 25.14 -17.30
N ALA A 79 26.89 24.45 -16.17
CA ALA A 79 27.80 24.76 -15.07
C ALA A 79 29.27 24.63 -15.49
N THR A 80 30.17 25.34 -14.81
CA THR A 80 31.62 25.29 -15.09
C THR A 80 32.29 24.01 -14.58
N ASP A 81 31.78 23.43 -13.49
CA ASP A 81 32.19 22.15 -12.92
C ASP A 81 31.07 21.53 -12.07
N ASP A 82 31.32 20.35 -11.49
CA ASP A 82 30.33 19.53 -10.79
C ASP A 82 30.32 19.66 -9.24
N ASN A 83 30.92 20.73 -8.71
CA ASN A 83 31.10 20.94 -7.26
C ASN A 83 30.01 21.80 -6.60
N VAL A 84 28.90 22.06 -7.29
CA VAL A 84 27.76 22.81 -6.75
C VAL A 84 26.91 21.91 -5.87
N SER A 85 26.46 22.40 -4.71
CA SER A 85 25.55 21.61 -3.86
C SER A 85 24.22 21.34 -4.56
N GLU A 86 23.58 20.21 -4.27
CA GLU A 86 22.31 19.83 -4.92
C GLU A 86 21.23 20.90 -4.76
N ALA A 87 21.14 21.51 -3.57
CA ALA A 87 20.18 22.57 -3.29
C ALA A 87 20.41 23.82 -4.17
N GLN A 88 21.67 24.18 -4.43
CA GLN A 88 22.02 25.32 -5.29
C GLN A 88 21.83 25.01 -6.78
N ALA A 89 22.10 23.77 -7.18
CA ALA A 89 21.97 23.32 -8.57
C ALA A 89 20.51 22.99 -8.97
N GLY A 90 19.56 22.92 -8.02
CA GLY A 90 18.20 22.40 -8.22
C GLY A 90 17.46 22.91 -9.46
N SER A 91 17.52 24.22 -9.74
CA SER A 91 16.90 24.80 -10.94
C SER A 91 17.58 24.34 -12.23
N ALA A 92 18.92 24.28 -12.24
CA ALA A 92 19.69 23.80 -13.40
C ALA A 92 19.49 22.29 -13.62
N ILE A 93 19.46 21.50 -12.54
CA ILE A 93 19.15 20.05 -12.59
C ILE A 93 17.80 19.85 -13.30
N SER A 94 16.76 20.56 -12.83
CA SER A 94 15.41 20.44 -13.40
C SER A 94 15.34 20.90 -14.86
N ALA A 95 16.04 21.98 -15.22
CA ALA A 95 16.02 22.54 -16.57
C ALA A 95 16.74 21.64 -17.60
N HIS A 96 17.94 21.16 -17.26
CA HIS A 96 18.69 20.25 -18.13
C HIS A 96 18.02 18.88 -18.25
N SER A 97 17.51 18.34 -17.13
CA SER A 97 16.75 17.09 -17.13
C SER A 97 15.54 17.18 -18.05
N SER A 98 14.73 18.24 -17.92
CA SER A 98 13.56 18.46 -18.80
C SER A 98 13.98 18.56 -20.26
N THR A 99 15.00 19.36 -20.59
CA THR A 99 15.48 19.53 -21.97
C THR A 99 15.87 18.19 -22.61
N LEU A 100 16.67 17.39 -21.91
CA LEU A 100 17.19 16.13 -22.44
C LEU A 100 16.13 15.03 -22.45
N GLN A 101 15.14 15.06 -21.55
CA GLN A 101 13.98 14.17 -21.65
C GLN A 101 13.19 14.41 -22.93
N HIS A 102 12.94 15.67 -23.32
CA HIS A 102 12.29 15.96 -24.60
C HIS A 102 13.11 15.42 -25.79
N ALA A 103 14.44 15.52 -25.74
CA ALA A 103 15.31 14.94 -26.76
C ALA A 103 15.23 13.40 -26.79
N SER A 104 15.28 12.74 -25.64
CA SER A 104 15.18 11.28 -25.55
C SER A 104 13.81 10.76 -26.00
N TYR A 105 12.72 11.46 -25.67
CA TYR A 105 11.36 11.15 -26.12
C TYR A 105 11.20 11.36 -27.62
N ALA A 106 11.79 12.41 -28.19
CA ALA A 106 11.84 12.58 -29.64
C ALA A 106 12.67 11.46 -30.31
N ALA A 107 13.80 11.07 -29.74
CA ALA A 107 14.60 9.95 -30.25
C ALA A 107 13.83 8.62 -30.21
N MET A 108 13.09 8.36 -29.13
CA MET A 108 12.16 7.22 -29.02
C MET A 108 11.06 7.28 -30.09
N MET A 109 10.44 8.45 -30.30
CA MET A 109 9.42 8.63 -31.34
C MET A 109 9.99 8.39 -32.74
N TYR A 110 11.21 8.85 -33.01
CA TYR A 110 11.89 8.55 -34.28
C TYR A 110 12.12 7.05 -34.46
N TYR A 111 12.61 6.36 -33.42
CA TYR A 111 12.80 4.91 -33.48
C TYR A 111 11.49 4.17 -33.80
N ILE A 112 10.36 4.63 -33.26
CA ILE A 112 9.04 4.02 -33.48
C ILE A 112 8.47 4.39 -34.86
N SER A 113 8.36 5.68 -35.19
CA SER A 113 7.61 6.15 -36.36
C SER A 113 8.46 6.29 -37.63
N GLY A 114 9.78 6.47 -37.49
CA GLY A 114 10.68 6.80 -38.59
C GLY A 114 10.55 8.25 -39.09
N GLU A 115 9.73 9.09 -38.45
CA GLU A 115 9.56 10.49 -38.90
C GLU A 115 10.80 11.34 -38.56
N GLU A 116 11.49 11.82 -39.59
CA GLU A 116 12.76 12.56 -39.46
C GLU A 116 12.64 13.86 -38.64
N LYS A 117 11.46 14.46 -38.52
CA LYS A 117 11.26 15.68 -37.71
C LYS A 117 11.64 15.46 -36.23
N TYR A 118 11.37 14.27 -35.69
CA TYR A 118 11.75 13.91 -34.34
C TYR A 118 13.26 13.67 -34.23
N ALA A 119 13.84 13.00 -35.24
CA ALA A 119 15.27 12.75 -35.36
C ALA A 119 16.06 14.07 -35.38
N GLN A 120 15.63 15.02 -36.22
CA GLN A 120 16.25 16.33 -36.35
C GLN A 120 16.18 17.13 -35.04
N PHE A 121 15.02 17.14 -34.35
CA PHE A 121 14.89 17.80 -33.05
C PHE A 121 15.85 17.23 -32.02
N ALA A 122 15.90 15.90 -31.88
CA ALA A 122 16.79 15.23 -30.94
C ALA A 122 18.27 15.49 -31.30
N ALA A 123 18.63 15.43 -32.59
CA ALA A 123 19.97 15.69 -33.09
C ALA A 123 20.44 17.12 -32.78
N ASP A 124 19.60 18.13 -32.99
CA ASP A 124 19.94 19.54 -32.76
C ASP A 124 20.09 19.85 -31.26
N VAL A 125 19.27 19.23 -30.40
CA VAL A 125 19.43 19.33 -28.95
C VAL A 125 20.70 18.64 -28.48
N LEU A 126 20.98 17.40 -28.92
CA LEU A 126 22.22 16.68 -28.59
C LEU A 126 23.44 17.48 -29.04
N TRP A 127 23.40 18.04 -30.25
CA TRP A 127 24.49 18.83 -30.81
C TRP A 127 24.82 20.06 -29.96
N TYR A 128 23.82 20.77 -29.43
CA TYR A 128 24.06 21.87 -28.48
C TYR A 128 24.93 21.45 -27.29
N TYR A 129 24.61 20.31 -26.65
CA TYR A 129 25.41 19.81 -25.53
C TYR A 129 26.79 19.33 -25.98
N ILE A 130 26.89 18.64 -27.13
CA ILE A 130 28.16 18.18 -27.71
C ILE A 130 29.12 19.35 -27.94
N GLU A 131 28.62 20.46 -28.51
CA GLU A 131 29.46 21.62 -28.79
C GLU A 131 30.03 22.27 -27.53
N GLU A 132 29.24 22.32 -26.47
CA GLU A 132 29.61 22.94 -25.20
C GLU A 132 30.51 22.04 -24.34
N LEU A 133 30.38 20.72 -24.46
CA LEU A 133 31.06 19.74 -23.60
C LEU A 133 32.32 19.12 -24.22
N ALA A 134 32.40 18.96 -25.55
CA ALA A 134 33.59 18.42 -26.21
C ALA A 134 34.89 19.21 -25.89
N PRO A 135 34.89 20.56 -25.82
CA PRO A 135 36.13 21.30 -25.53
C PRO A 135 36.59 21.27 -24.07
N ARG A 136 35.82 20.64 -23.16
CA ARG A 136 36.09 20.65 -21.72
C ARG A 136 36.94 19.45 -21.32
N THR A 137 37.60 19.54 -20.16
CA THR A 137 38.21 18.35 -19.55
C THR A 137 37.15 17.53 -18.81
N PRO A 138 37.35 16.22 -18.59
CA PRO A 138 36.38 15.39 -17.88
C PRO A 138 35.93 15.91 -16.50
N ASP A 139 36.82 16.52 -15.73
CA ASP A 139 36.51 17.09 -14.40
C ASP A 139 35.73 18.42 -14.45
N LYS A 140 35.61 19.02 -15.65
CA LYS A 140 34.86 20.27 -15.93
C LYS A 140 33.66 20.06 -16.84
N THR A 141 33.35 18.80 -17.14
CA THR A 141 32.20 18.40 -17.95
C THR A 141 31.02 18.22 -17.01
N ALA A 142 30.31 19.30 -16.70
CA ALA A 142 29.11 19.30 -15.87
C ALA A 142 27.94 19.97 -16.62
N MET A 143 26.72 19.44 -16.48
CA MET A 143 25.53 20.07 -17.05
C MET A 143 24.90 21.00 -16.01
N SER A 144 24.35 20.43 -14.95
CA SER A 144 23.72 21.20 -13.87
C SER A 144 24.70 21.67 -12.80
N GLY A 145 25.88 21.04 -12.75
CA GLY A 145 26.95 21.41 -11.82
C GLY A 145 26.99 20.58 -10.55
N ASN A 146 26.27 19.46 -10.48
CA ASN A 146 26.28 18.58 -9.33
C ASN A 146 26.63 17.14 -9.72
N TYR A 147 27.73 16.62 -9.18
CA TYR A 147 28.25 15.28 -9.52
C TYR A 147 27.29 14.13 -9.22
N PHE A 148 26.37 14.31 -8.27
CA PHE A 148 25.39 13.27 -7.91
C PHE A 148 24.14 13.34 -8.78
N ALA A 149 23.71 14.55 -9.16
CA ALA A 149 22.50 14.76 -9.94
C ALA A 149 22.70 14.57 -11.43
N ASP A 150 23.82 15.01 -12.01
CA ASP A 150 24.06 14.93 -13.47
C ASP A 150 23.96 13.48 -14.01
N PRO A 151 24.58 12.46 -13.36
CA PRO A 151 24.40 11.05 -13.75
C PRO A 151 22.97 10.51 -13.59
N ARG A 152 22.15 11.13 -12.73
CA ARG A 152 20.76 10.71 -12.46
C ARG A 152 19.75 11.40 -13.37
N THR A 153 20.21 12.41 -14.12
CA THR A 153 19.35 13.35 -14.84
C THR A 153 19.86 13.60 -16.26
N GLY A 154 20.66 14.65 -16.46
CA GLY A 154 21.15 15.08 -17.76
C GLY A 154 21.96 14.00 -18.49
N TYR A 155 22.98 13.43 -17.87
CA TYR A 155 23.81 12.41 -18.54
C TYR A 155 23.03 11.16 -18.90
N LEU A 156 22.14 10.73 -17.99
CA LEU A 156 21.25 9.60 -18.22
C LEU A 156 20.41 9.82 -19.49
N GLN A 157 19.75 10.97 -19.60
CA GLN A 157 18.85 11.27 -20.73
C GLN A 157 19.61 11.60 -22.01
N PHE A 158 20.78 12.23 -21.91
CA PHE A 158 21.70 12.44 -23.03
C PHE A 158 22.11 11.10 -23.62
N ALA A 159 22.55 10.14 -22.80
CA ALA A 159 22.97 8.83 -23.26
C ALA A 159 21.81 8.05 -23.91
N ILE A 160 20.62 8.08 -23.32
CA ILE A 160 19.42 7.46 -23.92
C ILE A 160 19.13 8.08 -25.28
N ALA A 161 19.06 9.41 -25.37
CA ALA A 161 18.82 10.09 -26.64
C ALA A 161 19.90 9.78 -27.68
N TYR A 162 21.18 9.80 -27.29
CA TYR A 162 22.30 9.52 -28.17
C TYR A 162 22.27 8.08 -28.72
N ASP A 163 22.01 7.09 -27.85
CA ASP A 163 21.89 5.66 -28.21
C ASP A 163 20.87 5.41 -29.34
N PHE A 164 19.70 6.04 -29.26
CA PHE A 164 18.68 5.94 -30.32
C PHE A 164 19.05 6.69 -31.60
N MET A 165 19.96 7.67 -31.52
CA MET A 165 20.27 8.60 -32.61
C MET A 165 21.58 8.29 -33.36
N VAL A 166 22.45 7.41 -32.86
CA VAL A 166 23.77 7.09 -33.45
C VAL A 166 23.69 6.87 -34.96
N ASN A 167 22.77 6.02 -35.42
CA ASN A 167 22.66 5.68 -36.84
C ASN A 167 22.26 6.90 -37.69
N TYR A 168 21.26 7.66 -37.25
CA TYR A 168 20.82 8.87 -37.96
C TYR A 168 21.92 9.93 -38.00
N LEU A 169 22.65 10.14 -36.89
CA LEU A 169 23.71 11.14 -36.81
C LEU A 169 24.88 10.85 -37.77
N LYS A 170 25.14 9.57 -38.06
CA LYS A 170 26.26 9.12 -38.91
C LYS A 170 25.94 9.09 -40.40
N GLU A 171 24.68 9.30 -40.79
CA GLU A 171 24.34 9.45 -42.20
C GLU A 171 25.09 10.67 -42.80
N PRO A 172 25.80 10.52 -43.93
CA PRO A 172 26.59 11.61 -44.53
C PRO A 172 25.80 12.89 -44.83
N GLU A 173 24.50 12.75 -45.02
CA GLU A 173 23.52 13.78 -45.34
C GLU A 173 23.01 14.49 -44.10
N THR A 174 23.18 13.92 -42.91
CA THR A 174 22.68 14.51 -41.66
C THR A 174 23.34 15.85 -41.39
N ARG A 175 22.50 16.85 -41.13
CA ARG A 175 22.93 18.20 -40.78
C ARG A 175 22.31 18.61 -39.46
N VAL A 176 23.13 19.07 -38.53
CA VAL A 176 22.74 19.54 -37.21
C VAL A 176 22.74 21.06 -37.16
N TYR A 177 21.79 21.66 -36.45
CA TYR A 177 21.70 23.11 -36.28
C TYR A 177 22.71 23.61 -35.25
N GLN A 178 23.67 24.42 -35.69
CA GLN A 178 24.64 25.05 -34.81
C GLN A 178 24.12 26.41 -34.33
N LYS A 179 23.90 26.52 -33.01
CA LYS A 179 23.34 27.72 -32.38
C LYS A 179 24.18 28.98 -32.61
N SER A 180 25.51 28.86 -32.57
CA SER A 180 26.45 29.99 -32.69
C SER A 180 26.45 30.60 -34.09
N SER A 181 26.28 29.80 -35.15
CA SER A 181 26.29 30.26 -36.54
C SER A 181 24.88 30.48 -37.10
N GLY A 182 23.85 29.92 -36.47
CA GLY A 182 22.47 29.95 -36.96
C GLY A 182 22.23 29.08 -38.21
N ASN A 183 23.17 28.20 -38.54
CA ASN A 183 23.15 27.39 -39.76
C ASN A 183 23.14 25.89 -39.46
N LYS A 184 22.62 25.11 -40.40
CA LYS A 184 22.77 23.66 -40.41
C LYS A 184 24.15 23.27 -40.95
N ILE A 185 24.90 22.47 -40.19
CA ILE A 185 26.25 22.01 -40.53
C ILE A 185 26.34 20.49 -40.56
N PRO A 186 27.31 19.88 -41.29
CA PRO A 186 27.59 18.45 -41.17
C PRO A 186 27.84 18.03 -39.73
N PHE A 187 27.29 16.89 -39.32
CA PHE A 187 27.57 16.31 -38.01
C PHE A 187 29.03 15.90 -37.89
N ASP A 188 29.67 16.27 -36.78
CA ASP A 188 31.06 15.91 -36.48
C ASP A 188 31.09 14.78 -35.44
N ASN A 189 31.27 13.54 -35.89
CA ASN A 189 31.31 12.38 -35.02
C ASN A 189 32.54 12.38 -34.09
N VAL A 190 33.67 12.96 -34.51
CA VAL A 190 34.87 13.03 -33.67
C VAL A 190 34.59 13.93 -32.48
N LYS A 191 34.00 15.10 -32.73
CA LYS A 191 33.59 16.03 -31.66
C LYS A 191 32.51 15.41 -30.75
N ALA A 192 31.56 14.67 -31.32
CA ALA A 192 30.53 13.99 -30.54
C ALA A 192 31.13 12.92 -29.60
N GLN A 193 32.06 12.11 -30.09
CA GLN A 193 32.71 11.08 -29.28
C GLN A 193 33.61 11.66 -28.19
N GLU A 194 34.25 12.82 -28.42
CA GLU A 194 34.96 13.55 -27.35
C GLU A 194 34.00 14.00 -26.24
N ALA A 195 32.83 14.56 -26.59
CA ALA A 195 31.82 14.94 -25.59
C ALA A 195 31.28 13.72 -24.83
N VAL A 196 30.99 12.61 -25.52
CA VAL A 196 30.52 11.35 -24.90
C VAL A 196 31.58 10.81 -23.93
N HIS A 197 32.86 10.78 -24.34
CA HIS A 197 33.98 10.36 -23.50
C HIS A 197 34.09 11.22 -22.23
N ASN A 198 34.06 12.54 -22.40
CA ASN A 198 34.10 13.50 -21.30
C ASN A 198 32.96 13.29 -20.30
N ILE A 199 31.74 13.07 -20.79
CA ILE A 199 30.56 12.79 -19.96
C ILE A 199 30.73 11.46 -19.21
N ALA A 200 31.15 10.40 -19.90
CA ALA A 200 31.34 9.08 -19.29
C ALA A 200 32.44 9.11 -18.20
N MET A 201 33.56 9.79 -18.47
CA MET A 201 34.64 9.98 -17.50
C MET A 201 34.19 10.82 -16.29
N ASN A 202 33.34 11.84 -16.50
CA ASN A 202 32.75 12.62 -15.41
C ASN A 202 31.81 11.79 -14.53
N ALA A 203 30.89 11.05 -15.16
CA ALA A 203 29.95 10.17 -14.46
C ALA A 203 30.67 9.08 -13.66
N LEU A 204 31.70 8.44 -14.24
CA LEU A 204 32.57 7.50 -13.55
C LEU A 204 33.38 8.16 -12.42
N GLY A 205 33.80 9.40 -12.60
CA GLY A 205 34.63 10.13 -11.66
C GLY A 205 36.03 9.57 -11.52
N GLU A 206 36.65 9.06 -12.59
CA GLU A 206 37.99 8.45 -12.54
C GLU A 206 39.08 9.39 -11.98
N PHE A 207 38.96 10.70 -12.25
CA PHE A 207 39.84 11.73 -11.71
C PHE A 207 39.78 11.87 -10.17
N THR A 208 38.80 11.26 -9.51
CA THR A 208 38.69 11.25 -8.05
C THR A 208 39.55 10.16 -7.39
N GLY A 209 40.14 9.27 -8.17
CA GLY A 209 40.94 8.14 -7.72
C GLY A 209 40.12 6.87 -7.48
N VAL A 210 40.84 5.78 -7.26
CA VAL A 210 40.27 4.43 -7.09
C VAL A 210 39.46 4.28 -5.81
N ASP A 211 38.44 3.44 -5.86
CA ASP A 211 37.73 3.00 -4.66
C ASP A 211 38.65 2.15 -3.78
N ASN A 212 38.73 2.47 -2.49
CA ASN A 212 39.46 1.71 -1.49
C ASN A 212 38.54 1.15 -0.40
N ARG A 213 37.21 1.17 -0.63
CA ARG A 213 36.17 0.75 0.33
C ARG A 213 35.46 -0.54 -0.10
N TYR A 214 36.21 -1.49 -0.69
CA TYR A 214 35.65 -2.77 -1.13
C TYR A 214 34.91 -3.51 -0.02
N GLY A 215 33.67 -3.90 -0.31
CA GLY A 215 32.75 -4.61 0.59
C GLY A 215 32.36 -3.85 1.87
N ARG A 216 32.69 -2.56 2.00
CA ARG A 216 32.34 -1.74 3.18
C ARG A 216 31.01 -1.03 2.97
N THR A 217 30.34 -0.69 4.07
CA THR A 217 29.10 0.09 4.06
C THR A 217 29.26 1.39 3.27
N VAL A 218 28.42 1.55 2.24
CA VAL A 218 28.25 2.79 1.43
C VAL A 218 26.76 3.12 1.33
N SER A 219 26.42 4.37 1.00
CA SER A 219 25.03 4.74 0.73
C SER A 219 24.57 4.25 -0.64
N ASN A 220 23.28 4.37 -0.93
CA ASN A 220 22.65 4.09 -2.21
C ASN A 220 23.15 4.99 -3.37
N HIS A 221 23.92 6.04 -3.10
CA HIS A 221 24.30 7.01 -4.12
C HIS A 221 24.96 6.40 -5.37
N PRO A 222 25.92 5.45 -5.25
CA PRO A 222 26.54 4.80 -6.41
C PRO A 222 25.57 3.95 -7.23
N ILE A 223 24.49 3.45 -6.63
CA ILE A 223 23.42 2.73 -7.33
C ILE A 223 22.54 3.71 -8.11
N LEU A 224 22.24 4.87 -7.52
CA LEU A 224 21.46 5.91 -8.18
C LEU A 224 22.21 6.54 -9.37
N THR A 225 23.53 6.74 -9.27
CA THR A 225 24.35 7.28 -10.37
C THR A 225 24.71 6.24 -11.43
N ALA A 226 24.62 4.93 -11.10
CA ALA A 226 25.02 3.85 -11.98
C ALA A 226 24.39 3.88 -13.39
N PRO A 227 23.10 4.22 -13.58
CA PRO A 227 22.51 4.26 -14.91
C PRO A 227 23.18 5.29 -15.82
N GLY A 228 23.38 6.52 -15.35
CA GLY A 228 24.10 7.55 -16.14
C GLY A 228 25.54 7.16 -16.42
N SER A 229 26.23 6.52 -15.46
CA SER A 229 27.59 6.01 -15.67
C SER A 229 27.62 4.90 -16.73
N LEU A 230 26.81 3.86 -16.60
CA LEU A 230 26.80 2.74 -17.54
C LEU A 230 26.33 3.17 -18.94
N PHE A 231 25.27 3.97 -19.03
CA PHE A 231 24.65 4.30 -20.31
C PHE A 231 25.57 5.18 -21.15
N THR A 232 26.30 6.10 -20.53
CA THR A 232 27.28 6.95 -21.22
C THR A 232 28.50 6.15 -21.68
N ILE A 233 28.97 5.16 -20.90
CA ILE A 233 30.00 4.20 -21.33
C ILE A 233 29.53 3.44 -22.57
N LEU A 234 28.27 3.00 -22.61
CA LEU A 234 27.73 2.28 -23.76
C LEU A 234 27.66 3.14 -25.04
N CYS A 235 27.67 4.47 -24.92
CA CYS A 235 27.71 5.39 -26.07
C CYS A 235 29.13 5.61 -26.64
N VAL A 236 30.19 5.13 -25.97
CA VAL A 236 31.57 5.24 -26.45
C VAL A 236 31.81 4.27 -27.60
N GLU A 237 32.19 4.78 -28.78
CA GLU A 237 32.39 3.98 -29.99
C GLU A 237 33.69 3.18 -29.98
N ASP A 238 34.74 3.68 -29.34
CA ASP A 238 36.01 2.96 -29.20
C ASP A 238 35.82 1.74 -28.28
N ASP A 239 35.88 0.54 -28.87
CA ASP A 239 35.66 -0.71 -28.16
C ASP A 239 36.65 -0.96 -27.01
N ALA A 240 37.92 -0.55 -27.16
CA ALA A 240 38.93 -0.76 -26.14
C ALA A 240 38.74 0.18 -24.95
N GLU A 241 38.40 1.44 -25.22
CA GLU A 241 38.11 2.42 -24.18
C GLU A 241 36.79 2.11 -23.48
N ARG A 242 35.75 1.72 -24.24
CA ARG A 242 34.48 1.27 -23.66
C ARG A 242 34.68 0.08 -22.72
N GLU A 243 35.48 -0.91 -23.10
CA GLU A 243 35.80 -2.05 -22.23
C GLU A 243 36.60 -1.64 -20.99
N ARG A 244 37.57 -0.73 -21.14
CA ARG A 244 38.35 -0.20 -20.02
C ARG A 244 37.45 0.50 -19.00
N MET A 245 36.58 1.39 -19.47
CA MET A 245 35.61 2.12 -18.64
C MET A 245 34.60 1.17 -17.97
N PHE A 246 34.09 0.18 -18.72
CA PHE A 246 33.22 -0.85 -18.15
C PHE A 246 33.93 -1.63 -17.04
N ASN A 247 35.20 -2.00 -17.22
CA ASN A 247 35.99 -2.65 -16.19
C ASN A 247 36.20 -1.74 -14.96
N VAL A 248 36.29 -0.42 -15.14
CA VAL A 248 36.29 0.52 -14.02
C VAL A 248 34.95 0.49 -13.28
N PHE A 249 33.83 0.64 -14.00
CA PHE A 249 32.49 0.57 -13.42
C PHE A 249 32.20 -0.75 -12.68
N TRP A 250 32.58 -1.86 -13.29
CA TRP A 250 32.20 -3.20 -12.85
C TRP A 250 33.15 -3.81 -11.82
N ASN A 251 34.47 -3.64 -12.01
CA ASN A 251 35.49 -4.36 -11.24
C ASN A 251 36.39 -3.48 -10.37
N ILE A 252 36.71 -2.24 -10.79
CA ILE A 252 37.71 -1.41 -10.08
C ILE A 252 37.06 -0.42 -9.11
N GLY A 253 36.07 0.34 -9.58
CA GLY A 253 35.40 1.41 -8.85
C GLY A 253 36.25 2.69 -8.69
N THR A 254 35.57 3.81 -8.48
CA THR A 254 36.14 5.11 -8.13
C THR A 254 35.58 5.60 -6.79
N ARG A 255 36.06 6.73 -6.27
CA ARG A 255 35.47 7.32 -5.04
C ARG A 255 34.01 7.75 -5.21
N ARG A 256 33.58 8.11 -6.43
CA ARG A 256 32.22 8.57 -6.75
C ARG A 256 31.30 7.44 -7.26
N GLN A 257 31.84 6.52 -8.06
CA GLN A 257 31.12 5.35 -8.59
C GLN A 257 31.77 4.07 -8.09
N ASN A 258 31.25 3.52 -7.00
CA ASN A 258 31.76 2.27 -6.44
C ASN A 258 31.60 1.09 -7.40
N SER A 259 32.52 0.13 -7.30
CA SER A 259 32.53 -1.11 -8.09
C SER A 259 31.29 -1.96 -7.80
N PHE A 260 30.63 -2.46 -8.85
CA PHE A 260 29.52 -3.40 -8.69
C PHE A 260 29.99 -4.72 -8.05
N THR A 261 31.05 -5.33 -8.56
CA THR A 261 31.50 -6.65 -8.09
C THR A 261 32.28 -6.62 -6.78
N ARG A 262 32.96 -5.51 -6.47
CA ARG A 262 33.79 -5.42 -5.26
C ARG A 262 33.12 -4.69 -4.10
N THR A 263 32.08 -3.90 -4.34
CA THR A 263 31.44 -3.09 -3.30
C THR A 263 29.92 -3.29 -3.29
N ILE A 264 29.20 -2.96 -4.37
CA ILE A 264 27.73 -2.91 -4.35
C ILE A 264 27.12 -4.31 -4.14
N LEU A 265 27.44 -5.29 -5.00
CA LEU A 265 26.86 -6.63 -4.93
C LEU A 265 27.27 -7.39 -3.64
N PRO A 266 28.54 -7.32 -3.16
CA PRO A 266 28.92 -7.93 -1.88
C PRO A 266 28.20 -7.40 -0.63
N ILE A 267 27.58 -6.22 -0.68
CA ILE A 267 26.84 -5.62 0.45
C ILE A 267 25.44 -6.23 0.60
N PHE A 268 24.88 -6.81 -0.46
CA PHE A 268 23.61 -7.52 -0.37
C PHE A 268 23.76 -8.74 0.54
N GLY A 269 23.00 -8.73 1.64
CA GLY A 269 22.96 -9.87 2.57
C GLY A 269 22.13 -11.02 2.02
N GLU A 270 21.95 -12.06 2.84
CA GLU A 270 21.19 -13.27 2.48
C GLU A 270 19.75 -12.98 2.02
N GLN A 271 19.12 -11.91 2.52
CA GLN A 271 17.76 -11.51 2.14
C GLN A 271 17.68 -10.79 0.78
N GLY A 272 18.82 -10.49 0.15
CA GLY A 272 18.83 -9.91 -1.20
C GLY A 272 18.26 -8.49 -1.30
N ILE A 273 18.15 -7.76 -0.19
CA ILE A 273 17.72 -6.36 -0.16
C ILE A 273 18.89 -5.43 0.16
N TRP A 274 18.83 -4.19 -0.34
CA TRP A 274 19.85 -3.19 -0.03
C TRP A 274 19.74 -2.74 1.45
N PRO A 275 20.82 -2.73 2.25
CA PRO A 275 20.75 -2.58 3.71
C PRO A 275 20.57 -1.12 4.16
N GLU A 276 19.45 -0.53 3.77
CA GLU A 276 18.98 0.82 4.12
C GLU A 276 17.50 0.77 4.57
N PRO A 277 16.91 1.90 5.05
CA PRO A 277 15.48 2.02 5.29
C PRO A 277 14.63 1.61 4.08
N VAL A 278 13.39 1.17 4.31
CA VAL A 278 12.46 0.64 3.27
C VAL A 278 12.49 1.42 1.97
N SER A 279 12.22 2.73 1.97
CA SER A 279 12.15 3.51 0.72
C SER A 279 13.49 3.67 0.00
N TYR A 280 14.61 3.55 0.72
CA TYR A 280 15.96 3.54 0.15
C TYR A 280 16.47 2.13 -0.15
N SER A 281 15.71 1.08 0.20
CA SER A 281 16.11 -0.31 0.00
C SER A 281 15.64 -0.87 -1.35
N PHE A 282 14.55 -0.35 -1.91
CA PHE A 282 13.98 -0.79 -3.19
C PHE A 282 15.01 -0.93 -4.33
N MET A 283 15.86 0.09 -4.49
CA MET A 283 16.99 0.13 -5.43
C MET A 283 16.79 -0.60 -6.77
N PRO A 284 15.73 -0.26 -7.54
CA PRO A 284 15.41 -0.94 -8.81
C PRO A 284 16.56 -0.86 -9.83
N ASN A 285 17.44 0.14 -9.72
CA ASN A 285 18.60 0.29 -10.60
C ASN A 285 19.58 -0.88 -10.50
N VAL A 286 19.63 -1.62 -9.39
CA VAL A 286 20.50 -2.82 -9.30
C VAL A 286 20.02 -3.90 -10.26
N THR A 287 18.73 -4.25 -10.21
CA THR A 287 18.13 -5.23 -11.14
C THR A 287 18.22 -4.74 -12.59
N MET A 288 18.03 -3.43 -12.84
CA MET A 288 18.21 -2.84 -14.18
C MET A 288 19.65 -3.00 -14.70
N VAL A 289 20.66 -2.65 -13.89
CA VAL A 289 22.07 -2.77 -14.28
C VAL A 289 22.44 -4.23 -14.50
N LEU A 290 22.02 -5.15 -13.62
CA LEU A 290 22.23 -6.59 -13.80
C LEU A 290 21.61 -7.08 -15.11
N ASN A 291 20.39 -6.63 -15.44
CA ASN A 291 19.72 -6.99 -16.67
C ASN A 291 20.49 -6.53 -17.92
N ILE A 292 20.95 -5.27 -17.93
CA ILE A 292 21.72 -4.72 -19.05
C ILE A 292 23.07 -5.44 -19.18
N VAL A 293 23.80 -5.63 -18.08
CA VAL A 293 25.11 -6.28 -18.11
C VAL A 293 24.99 -7.73 -18.58
N ASP A 294 24.00 -8.48 -18.08
CA ASP A 294 23.73 -9.84 -18.56
C ASP A 294 23.38 -9.86 -20.06
N ARG A 295 22.62 -8.86 -20.56
CA ARG A 295 22.28 -8.77 -22.00
C ARG A 295 23.49 -8.57 -22.88
N LEU A 296 24.41 -7.68 -22.46
CA LEU A 296 25.54 -7.28 -23.28
C LEU A 296 26.76 -8.17 -23.10
N LYS A 297 26.87 -8.80 -21.93
CA LYS A 297 27.99 -9.64 -21.53
C LYS A 297 27.48 -10.91 -20.81
N PRO A 298 26.69 -11.76 -21.49
CA PRO A 298 26.12 -12.96 -20.89
C PRO A 298 27.20 -13.91 -20.33
N GLU A 299 28.42 -13.86 -20.86
CA GLU A 299 29.57 -14.63 -20.39
C GLU A 299 29.99 -14.31 -18.94
N LEU A 300 29.57 -13.17 -18.39
CA LEU A 300 29.86 -12.80 -17.00
C LEU A 300 28.99 -13.55 -15.98
N ASN A 301 27.89 -14.18 -16.42
CA ASN A 301 26.96 -14.93 -15.56
C ASN A 301 26.61 -14.20 -14.26
N VAL A 302 26.23 -12.91 -14.37
CA VAL A 302 26.11 -11.99 -13.22
C VAL A 302 25.08 -12.40 -12.17
N MET A 303 24.20 -13.35 -12.49
CA MET A 303 23.18 -13.84 -11.57
C MET A 303 23.61 -15.07 -10.75
N ASP A 304 24.65 -15.82 -11.14
CA ASP A 304 24.98 -17.11 -10.53
C ASP A 304 25.22 -17.04 -9.02
N ASN A 305 25.74 -15.90 -8.52
CA ASN A 305 26.00 -15.66 -7.10
C ASN A 305 25.03 -14.68 -6.43
N TYR A 306 24.04 -14.16 -7.18
CA TYR A 306 23.19 -13.05 -6.75
C TYR A 306 21.70 -13.25 -7.07
N THR A 307 21.26 -14.50 -7.28
CA THR A 307 19.83 -14.83 -7.47
C THR A 307 18.97 -14.42 -6.28
N ASN A 308 19.54 -14.40 -5.07
CA ASN A 308 18.87 -13.93 -3.85
C ASN A 308 18.36 -12.47 -3.96
N ILE A 309 18.97 -11.63 -4.80
CA ILE A 309 18.43 -10.28 -5.08
C ILE A 309 17.03 -10.37 -5.70
N LEU A 310 16.76 -11.37 -6.54
CA LEU A 310 15.42 -11.59 -7.08
C LEU A 310 14.44 -12.07 -6.01
N ASP A 311 14.90 -12.81 -4.99
CA ASP A 311 14.06 -13.15 -3.83
C ASP A 311 13.72 -11.90 -3.00
N GLY A 312 14.72 -11.08 -2.71
CA GLY A 312 14.59 -9.83 -1.96
C GLY A 312 13.63 -8.83 -2.59
N ASN A 313 13.54 -8.82 -3.93
CA ASN A 313 12.58 -8.00 -4.67
C ASN A 313 11.12 -8.23 -4.23
N PHE A 314 10.75 -9.45 -3.83
CA PHE A 314 9.39 -9.80 -3.38
C PHE A 314 9.18 -9.65 -1.86
N LEU A 315 10.21 -9.27 -1.11
CA LEU A 315 10.10 -9.07 0.34
C LEU A 315 9.31 -7.79 0.67
N PHE A 316 9.38 -6.76 -0.19
CA PHE A 316 8.83 -5.45 0.12
C PHE A 316 7.31 -5.43 0.28
N ASP A 317 6.53 -6.18 -0.51
CA ASP A 317 5.07 -6.18 -0.35
C ASP A 317 4.62 -6.74 1.01
N ASN A 318 5.42 -7.61 1.63
CA ASN A 318 5.17 -8.08 3.00
C ASN A 318 5.36 -6.97 4.06
N LEU A 319 6.01 -5.85 3.70
CA LEU A 319 6.26 -4.70 4.58
C LEU A 319 5.20 -3.60 4.49
N ARG A 320 4.06 -3.88 3.85
CA ARG A 320 2.93 -2.95 3.83
C ARG A 320 2.11 -3.02 5.12
N HIS A 321 1.41 -1.96 5.45
CA HIS A 321 0.26 -1.94 6.36
C HIS A 321 -1.00 -2.42 5.62
N PRO A 322 -2.11 -2.68 6.34
CA PRO A 322 -3.41 -2.96 5.73
C PRO A 322 -3.85 -1.93 4.67
N ASN A 323 -3.65 -0.62 4.89
CA ASN A 323 -3.90 0.43 3.87
C ASN A 323 -2.81 0.58 2.80
N ARG A 324 -1.99 -0.45 2.62
CA ARG A 324 -0.93 -0.57 1.58
C ARG A 324 0.24 0.41 1.68
N SER A 325 0.25 1.34 2.64
CA SER A 325 1.44 2.15 2.97
C SER A 325 2.55 1.28 3.59
N PHE A 326 3.83 1.65 3.49
CA PHE A 326 4.90 0.81 4.06
C PHE A 326 5.13 1.02 5.57
N VAL A 327 5.68 0.03 6.27
CA VAL A 327 6.26 0.24 7.62
C VAL A 327 7.50 1.13 7.53
N ARG A 328 7.89 1.75 8.64
CA ARG A 328 9.06 2.65 8.64
C ARG A 328 10.06 2.37 9.75
N PHE A 329 11.32 2.26 9.37
CA PHE A 329 12.49 2.31 10.24
C PHE A 329 13.55 3.20 9.61
N GLY A 330 14.25 4.02 10.40
CA GLY A 330 15.17 5.05 9.90
C GLY A 330 14.50 6.13 9.04
N ASP A 331 15.31 6.79 8.20
CA ASP A 331 14.83 7.79 7.23
C ASP A 331 14.17 7.08 6.04
N SER A 332 12.84 7.00 6.01
CA SER A 332 12.11 6.38 4.90
C SER A 332 10.80 7.12 4.61
N LYS A 333 10.34 7.01 3.37
CA LYS A 333 9.05 7.55 2.89
C LYS A 333 8.00 6.45 2.84
N ARG A 334 6.87 6.65 3.51
CA ARG A 334 5.81 5.63 3.59
C ARG A 334 5.06 5.34 2.29
N TYR A 335 4.94 6.34 1.42
CA TYR A 335 4.13 6.29 0.20
C TYR A 335 4.98 6.15 -1.08
N SER A 336 6.29 5.91 -0.93
CA SER A 336 7.16 5.64 -2.07
C SER A 336 7.08 4.16 -2.43
N ASP A 337 6.44 3.83 -3.54
CA ASP A 337 6.28 2.45 -4.00
C ASP A 337 7.01 2.20 -5.32
N GLN A 338 8.03 1.33 -5.27
CA GLN A 338 8.83 0.93 -6.44
C GLN A 338 8.68 -0.55 -6.80
N THR A 339 7.80 -1.29 -6.09
CA THR A 339 7.64 -2.75 -6.24
C THR A 339 7.33 -3.16 -7.68
N ARG A 340 6.33 -2.53 -8.31
CA ARG A 340 5.97 -2.81 -9.71
C ARG A 340 7.13 -2.59 -10.69
N LYS A 341 7.97 -1.57 -10.47
CA LYS A 341 9.14 -1.30 -11.31
C LYS A 341 10.19 -2.41 -11.16
N ILE A 342 10.44 -2.83 -9.92
CA ILE A 342 11.32 -3.97 -9.62
C ILE A 342 10.80 -5.26 -10.26
N TYR A 343 9.50 -5.51 -10.22
CA TYR A 343 8.92 -6.72 -10.82
C TYR A 343 8.98 -6.73 -12.34
N ARG A 344 8.83 -5.57 -13.02
CA ARG A 344 9.08 -5.49 -14.46
C ARG A 344 10.52 -5.81 -14.82
N TYR A 345 11.49 -5.30 -14.05
CA TYR A 345 12.90 -5.63 -14.25
C TYR A 345 13.19 -7.11 -13.97
N THR A 346 12.62 -7.65 -12.90
CA THR A 346 12.73 -9.07 -12.54
C THR A 346 12.15 -9.95 -13.64
N HIS A 347 10.95 -9.63 -14.12
CA HIS A 347 10.28 -10.35 -15.21
C HIS A 347 11.14 -10.38 -16.47
N ASN A 348 11.63 -9.22 -16.92
CA ASN A 348 12.42 -9.13 -18.14
C ASN A 348 13.73 -9.92 -18.04
N LEU A 349 14.46 -9.77 -16.93
CA LEU A 349 15.70 -10.51 -16.68
C LEU A 349 15.45 -12.02 -16.56
N ALA A 350 14.48 -12.42 -15.74
CA ALA A 350 14.15 -13.82 -15.51
C ALA A 350 13.70 -14.52 -16.79
N SER A 351 12.88 -13.85 -17.62
CA SER A 351 12.40 -14.38 -18.90
C SER A 351 13.56 -14.69 -19.84
N ARG A 352 14.52 -13.75 -19.98
CA ARG A 352 15.71 -13.94 -20.81
C ARG A 352 16.63 -15.06 -20.31
N LYS A 353 16.71 -15.25 -19.00
CA LYS A 353 17.52 -16.31 -18.36
C LYS A 353 16.84 -17.66 -18.29
N GLY A 354 15.55 -17.76 -18.64
CA GLY A 354 14.77 -19.00 -18.48
C GLY A 354 14.48 -19.35 -17.03
N LEU A 355 14.42 -18.36 -16.13
CA LEU A 355 14.11 -18.55 -14.71
C LEU A 355 12.58 -18.53 -14.49
N THR A 356 11.91 -19.59 -14.92
CA THR A 356 10.44 -19.66 -15.03
C THR A 356 9.69 -19.35 -13.73
N ASP A 357 10.24 -19.74 -12.57
CA ASP A 357 9.61 -19.49 -11.28
C ASP A 357 9.54 -17.99 -10.95
N TYR A 358 10.62 -17.25 -11.24
CA TYR A 358 10.65 -15.80 -11.06
C TYR A 358 9.79 -15.06 -12.10
N VAL A 359 9.66 -15.59 -13.32
CA VAL A 359 8.73 -15.07 -14.33
C VAL A 359 7.31 -15.14 -13.79
N LYS A 360 6.85 -16.33 -13.41
CA LYS A 360 5.50 -16.53 -12.88
C LYS A 360 5.24 -15.68 -11.64
N LYS A 361 6.21 -15.64 -10.71
CA LYS A 361 6.11 -14.83 -9.48
C LYS A 361 5.99 -13.34 -9.78
N ALA A 362 6.76 -12.82 -10.75
CA ALA A 362 6.69 -11.42 -11.16
C ALA A 362 5.36 -11.10 -11.85
N GLU A 363 4.82 -12.00 -12.68
CA GLU A 363 3.51 -11.81 -13.34
C GLU A 363 2.38 -11.73 -12.33
N ILE A 364 2.35 -12.65 -11.35
CA ILE A 364 1.34 -12.65 -10.27
C ILE A 364 1.46 -11.37 -9.44
N ALA A 365 2.68 -11.00 -9.03
CA ALA A 365 2.91 -9.80 -8.22
C ALA A 365 2.54 -8.51 -8.97
N LEU A 366 2.82 -8.44 -10.28
CA LEU A 366 2.40 -7.31 -11.13
C LEU A 366 0.87 -7.24 -11.23
N ARG A 367 0.20 -8.37 -11.45
CA ARG A 367 -1.26 -8.45 -11.53
C ARG A 367 -1.91 -7.94 -10.23
N GLN A 368 -1.54 -8.52 -9.09
CA GLN A 368 -2.01 -8.08 -7.77
C GLN A 368 -1.71 -6.59 -7.52
N GLY A 369 -0.52 -6.14 -7.93
CA GLY A 369 -0.10 -4.74 -7.81
C GLY A 369 -0.84 -3.76 -8.72
N TYR A 370 -1.38 -4.22 -9.86
CA TYR A 370 -2.24 -3.46 -10.76
C TYR A 370 -3.67 -3.44 -10.26
N ASP A 371 -4.22 -4.58 -9.85
CA ASP A 371 -5.61 -4.66 -9.36
C ASP A 371 -5.82 -3.78 -8.13
N ALA A 372 -4.83 -3.76 -7.23
CA ALA A 372 -4.88 -2.92 -6.03
C ALA A 372 -4.86 -1.39 -6.29
N VAL A 373 -4.69 -0.95 -7.55
CA VAL A 373 -4.78 0.46 -7.95
C VAL A 373 -5.79 0.68 -9.10
N GLY A 374 -6.71 -0.25 -9.32
CA GLY A 374 -7.76 -0.14 -10.34
C GLY A 374 -7.29 -0.50 -11.76
N GLY A 375 -6.22 -1.28 -11.89
CA GLY A 375 -5.69 -1.77 -13.16
C GLY A 375 -4.32 -1.17 -13.53
N TYR A 376 -3.95 -1.28 -14.81
CA TYR A 376 -2.69 -0.77 -15.32
C TYR A 376 -2.90 0.24 -16.45
N THR A 377 -2.76 1.51 -16.10
CA THR A 377 -2.66 2.60 -17.07
C THR A 377 -1.33 3.32 -16.85
N PRO A 378 -0.37 3.21 -17.79
CA PRO A 378 0.88 3.92 -17.70
C PRO A 378 0.68 5.43 -17.56
N ASN A 379 1.46 6.06 -16.68
CA ASN A 379 1.50 7.51 -16.52
C ASN A 379 2.91 8.01 -16.81
N ILE A 380 3.11 8.51 -18.03
CA ILE A 380 4.39 9.01 -18.51
C ILE A 380 4.42 10.52 -18.36
N GLY A 381 5.30 11.00 -17.50
CA GLY A 381 5.55 12.42 -17.26
C GLY A 381 6.95 12.87 -17.66
N ILE A 382 7.23 14.15 -17.40
CA ILE A 382 8.58 14.71 -17.31
C ILE A 382 8.87 14.91 -15.82
N SER A 383 9.86 14.21 -15.28
CA SER A 383 10.24 14.28 -13.87
C SER A 383 11.75 14.44 -13.71
N THR A 384 12.20 15.10 -12.64
CA THR A 384 13.60 15.54 -12.56
C THR A 384 14.60 14.39 -12.49
N TYR A 385 14.37 13.39 -11.63
CA TYR A 385 15.32 12.32 -11.35
C TYR A 385 14.88 10.98 -11.94
N GLU A 386 15.81 10.27 -12.58
CA GLU A 386 15.68 8.85 -12.95
C GLU A 386 14.44 8.53 -13.80
N ASN A 387 13.99 9.50 -14.62
CA ASN A 387 12.81 9.35 -15.46
C ASN A 387 13.06 8.44 -16.67
N VAL A 388 12.96 7.13 -16.45
CA VAL A 388 13.11 6.12 -17.50
C VAL A 388 11.83 5.34 -17.77
N ASP A 389 10.71 5.79 -17.19
CA ASP A 389 9.46 5.03 -17.15
C ASP A 389 8.88 4.75 -18.54
N ALA A 390 8.99 5.70 -19.48
CA ALA A 390 8.57 5.50 -20.87
C ALA A 390 9.37 4.37 -21.55
N PHE A 391 10.68 4.33 -21.29
CA PHE A 391 11.60 3.38 -21.90
C PHE A 391 11.44 2.00 -21.26
N GLU A 392 11.49 1.91 -19.94
CA GLU A 392 11.37 0.62 -19.26
C GLU A 392 10.02 -0.04 -19.51
N GLN A 393 8.92 0.71 -19.46
CA GLN A 393 7.59 0.14 -19.62
C GLN A 393 7.36 -0.29 -21.08
N LEU A 394 7.72 0.54 -22.07
CA LEU A 394 7.50 0.16 -23.46
C LEU A 394 8.39 -1.01 -23.89
N PHE A 395 9.69 -0.91 -23.61
CA PHE A 395 10.66 -1.86 -24.15
C PHE A 395 10.75 -3.15 -23.33
N TRP A 396 10.62 -3.09 -22.00
CA TRP A 396 10.86 -4.26 -21.13
C TRP A 396 9.63 -4.83 -20.43
N ALA A 397 8.53 -4.07 -20.26
CA ALA A 397 7.33 -4.66 -19.68
C ALA A 397 6.68 -5.66 -20.65
N ALA A 398 6.12 -6.71 -20.06
CA ALA A 398 5.25 -7.66 -20.74
C ALA A 398 3.78 -7.25 -20.56
N ASP A 399 2.93 -7.71 -21.48
CA ASP A 399 1.49 -7.67 -21.28
C ASP A 399 1.12 -8.68 -20.19
N ILE A 400 0.56 -8.20 -19.08
CA ILE A 400 0.15 -9.04 -17.96
C ILE A 400 -1.34 -9.34 -18.11
N PRO A 401 -1.74 -10.63 -18.26
CA PRO A 401 -3.15 -10.99 -18.40
C PRO A 401 -4.02 -10.39 -17.31
N ASN A 402 -5.27 -10.05 -17.64
CA ASN A 402 -6.25 -9.59 -16.64
C ASN A 402 -6.66 -10.68 -15.65
N THR A 403 -6.45 -11.95 -16.02
CA THR A 403 -6.67 -13.11 -15.15
C THR A 403 -5.40 -13.96 -15.16
N ILE A 404 -4.90 -14.34 -13.98
CA ILE A 404 -3.71 -15.15 -13.83
C ILE A 404 -3.94 -16.24 -12.78
N ASP A 405 -3.39 -17.43 -13.02
CA ASP A 405 -3.52 -18.56 -12.10
C ASP A 405 -2.56 -18.43 -10.92
N GLY A 406 -3.14 -18.39 -9.72
CA GLY A 406 -2.44 -18.35 -8.45
C GLY A 406 -2.32 -16.94 -7.85
N GLU A 407 -1.90 -16.90 -6.59
CA GLU A 407 -1.77 -15.67 -5.82
C GLU A 407 -0.50 -15.75 -4.96
N ILE A 408 0.14 -14.60 -4.71
CA ILE A 408 1.16 -14.49 -3.66
C ILE A 408 0.51 -13.89 -2.42
N ASP A 409 0.53 -14.64 -1.33
CA ASP A 409 0.16 -14.13 -0.01
C ASP A 409 1.28 -13.23 0.53
N PHE A 410 1.10 -11.92 0.36
CA PHE A 410 1.94 -10.88 0.95
C PHE A 410 1.48 -10.44 2.35
N GLN A 411 0.51 -11.14 2.94
CA GLN A 411 -0.05 -10.83 4.26
C GLN A 411 0.56 -11.71 5.36
N LYS A 412 1.82 -12.14 5.19
CA LYS A 412 2.52 -12.95 6.21
C LYS A 412 2.56 -12.23 7.57
N PRO A 413 2.14 -12.89 8.68
CA PRO A 413 2.08 -12.23 9.99
C PRO A 413 3.42 -11.74 10.51
N THR A 414 4.51 -12.48 10.21
CA THR A 414 5.85 -12.16 10.71
C THR A 414 6.82 -11.88 9.57
N VAL A 415 7.44 -10.70 9.59
CA VAL A 415 8.52 -10.33 8.65
C VAL A 415 9.73 -9.82 9.43
N ILE A 416 10.90 -10.42 9.23
CA ILE A 416 12.14 -10.03 9.90
C ILE A 416 13.05 -9.35 8.89
N ILE A 417 13.56 -8.17 9.22
CA ILE A 417 14.56 -7.43 8.43
C ILE A 417 15.88 -7.45 9.19
N LYS A 418 16.79 -8.33 8.77
CA LYS A 418 17.99 -8.70 9.53
C LYS A 418 18.98 -7.54 9.69
N HIS A 419 19.23 -6.75 8.64
CA HIS A 419 20.17 -5.62 8.73
C HIS A 419 19.65 -4.51 9.65
N ALA A 420 18.32 -4.33 9.71
CA ALA A 420 17.68 -3.31 10.54
C ALA A 420 17.33 -3.81 11.95
N GLY A 421 17.44 -5.11 12.22
CA GLY A 421 17.02 -5.71 13.49
C GLY A 421 15.54 -5.51 13.79
N VAL A 422 14.69 -5.54 12.76
CA VAL A 422 13.25 -5.25 12.87
C VAL A 422 12.42 -6.51 12.68
N ALA A 423 11.39 -6.71 13.52
CA ALA A 423 10.31 -7.66 13.32
C ALA A 423 8.98 -6.93 13.10
N LEU A 424 8.30 -7.24 12.01
CA LEU A 424 6.90 -6.92 11.77
C LEU A 424 6.01 -8.00 12.37
N GLN A 425 4.90 -7.58 12.97
CA GLN A 425 3.79 -8.42 13.41
C GLN A 425 2.49 -7.89 12.80
N ARG A 426 1.65 -8.81 12.32
CA ARG A 426 0.40 -8.47 11.62
C ARG A 426 -0.70 -9.45 11.97
N ASN A 427 -1.92 -8.93 11.99
CA ASN A 427 -3.14 -9.73 11.98
C ASN A 427 -4.09 -9.22 10.89
N TYR A 428 -4.30 -10.04 9.86
CA TYR A 428 -5.17 -9.77 8.73
C TYR A 428 -6.63 -10.10 9.05
N VAL A 429 -7.57 -9.31 8.51
CA VAL A 429 -8.99 -9.67 8.45
C VAL A 429 -9.48 -9.57 7.01
N GLU A 430 -10.47 -10.37 6.65
CA GLU A 430 -10.97 -10.47 5.28
C GLU A 430 -11.73 -9.21 4.85
N GLN A 431 -12.67 -8.76 5.68
CA GLN A 431 -13.49 -7.58 5.41
C GLN A 431 -12.93 -6.35 6.15
N ASN A 432 -12.92 -5.20 5.46
CA ASN A 432 -12.51 -3.91 6.05
C ASN A 432 -11.14 -3.96 6.74
N ASN A 433 -10.17 -4.65 6.12
CA ASN A 433 -8.84 -4.85 6.68
C ASN A 433 -8.10 -3.54 7.01
N GLU A 434 -8.36 -2.45 6.28
CA GLU A 434 -7.78 -1.15 6.62
C GLU A 434 -8.21 -0.66 8.01
N ASP A 435 -9.45 -0.94 8.40
CA ASP A 435 -10.00 -0.48 9.66
C ASP A 435 -9.67 -1.44 10.81
N TYR A 436 -9.82 -2.74 10.58
CA TYR A 436 -9.76 -3.72 11.66
C TYR A 436 -8.46 -4.53 11.68
N GLY A 437 -7.66 -4.50 10.61
CA GLY A 437 -6.37 -5.15 10.55
C GLY A 437 -5.36 -4.51 11.49
N LEU A 438 -4.51 -5.34 12.10
CA LEU A 438 -3.41 -4.91 12.95
C LEU A 438 -2.09 -5.11 12.21
N CYS A 439 -1.18 -4.15 12.33
CA CYS A 439 0.19 -4.26 11.85
C CYS A 439 1.10 -3.37 12.70
N GLY A 440 2.25 -3.90 13.13
CA GLY A 440 3.24 -3.12 13.86
C GLY A 440 4.63 -3.66 13.66
N ILE A 441 5.63 -2.87 14.00
CA ILE A 441 7.03 -3.30 14.02
C ILE A 441 7.64 -3.10 15.39
N ILE A 442 8.61 -3.95 15.74
CA ILE A 442 9.54 -3.74 16.86
C ILE A 442 10.98 -3.96 16.42
N GLY A 443 11.93 -3.18 16.93
CA GLY A 443 13.35 -3.39 16.63
C GLY A 443 14.20 -2.12 16.49
N GLY A 444 15.43 -2.29 16.01
CA GLY A 444 16.36 -1.19 15.76
C GLY A 444 17.81 -1.66 15.59
N ALA A 445 18.57 -0.93 14.78
CA ALA A 445 19.98 -1.21 14.50
C ALA A 445 20.67 0.00 13.88
N HIS A 446 22.00 -0.07 13.77
CA HIS A 446 22.78 0.87 12.97
C HIS A 446 22.95 0.40 11.52
N TYR A 447 22.67 1.29 10.56
CA TYR A 447 22.89 1.15 9.12
C TYR A 447 22.89 2.55 8.45
N VAL A 448 23.10 2.65 7.14
CA VAL A 448 23.03 3.96 6.46
C VAL A 448 21.61 4.51 6.57
N HIS A 449 21.45 5.80 6.87
CA HIS A 449 20.13 6.41 7.09
C HIS A 449 19.33 5.81 8.27
N SER A 450 19.98 5.10 9.21
CA SER A 450 19.35 4.63 10.44
C SER A 450 19.16 5.74 11.47
N HIS A 451 18.35 5.47 12.50
CA HIS A 451 18.24 6.26 13.73
C HIS A 451 18.87 5.46 14.89
N VAL A 452 19.10 6.08 16.06
CA VAL A 452 19.47 5.35 17.29
C VAL A 452 18.25 5.24 18.20
N THR A 453 17.62 4.06 18.19
CA THR A 453 16.24 3.90 18.67
C THR A 453 16.07 2.90 19.81
N GLY A 454 17.09 2.10 20.14
CA GLY A 454 16.89 0.89 20.95
C GLY A 454 15.87 -0.04 20.26
N ILE A 455 15.04 -0.75 21.04
CA ILE A 455 13.93 -1.55 20.51
C ILE A 455 12.67 -0.69 20.38
N THR A 456 12.57 0.07 19.28
CA THR A 456 11.41 0.93 19.03
C THR A 456 10.16 0.16 18.63
N MET A 457 9.01 0.83 18.57
CA MET A 457 7.73 0.28 18.14
C MET A 457 6.96 1.26 17.25
N GLU A 458 6.32 0.75 16.21
CA GLU A 458 5.28 1.45 15.45
C GLU A 458 4.03 0.58 15.37
N LEU A 459 2.84 1.16 15.56
CA LEU A 459 1.55 0.44 15.57
C LEU A 459 0.55 1.05 14.60
N TYR A 460 -0.17 0.20 13.89
CA TYR A 460 -1.29 0.52 13.00
C TYR A 460 -2.61 -0.05 13.53
N GLY A 461 -3.70 0.67 13.31
CA GLY A 461 -5.07 0.20 13.51
C GLY A 461 -6.08 1.29 13.18
N ALA A 462 -7.33 0.93 12.89
CA ALA A 462 -8.40 1.86 12.52
C ALA A 462 -7.99 2.84 11.40
N ASN A 463 -7.39 2.31 10.35
CA ASN A 463 -6.84 3.02 9.18
C ASN A 463 -5.77 4.10 9.47
N HIS A 464 -5.13 4.03 10.63
CA HIS A 464 -4.09 4.97 11.03
C HIS A 464 -2.82 4.25 11.47
N ILE A 465 -1.67 4.82 11.15
CA ILE A 465 -0.42 4.51 11.85
C ILE A 465 -0.47 5.30 13.15
N MET A 466 -1.05 4.70 14.19
CA MET A 466 -1.40 5.36 15.44
C MET A 466 -0.20 5.71 16.31
N ALA A 467 0.81 4.84 16.37
CA ALA A 467 2.05 5.08 17.10
C ALA A 467 3.21 5.27 16.11
N PRO A 468 3.16 6.27 15.22
CA PRO A 468 4.10 6.38 14.11
C PRO A 468 5.46 6.85 14.64
N GLY A 469 6.51 6.44 13.94
CA GLY A 469 7.70 7.28 14.00
C GLY A 469 7.44 8.62 13.27
N ALA A 470 8.31 9.61 13.47
CA ALA A 470 8.12 10.96 12.93
C ALA A 470 8.15 11.19 11.40
N GLY A 471 8.97 10.45 10.65
CA GLY A 471 9.05 10.54 9.19
C GLY A 471 10.12 11.49 8.68
N LEU A 472 10.33 11.47 7.36
CA LEU A 472 11.28 12.38 6.73
C LEU A 472 10.73 13.81 6.72
N PRO A 473 11.58 14.85 6.89
CA PRO A 473 11.18 16.22 6.62
C PRO A 473 10.79 16.40 5.15
N GLN A 474 9.93 17.38 4.87
CA GLN A 474 9.45 17.68 3.52
C GLN A 474 10.59 18.10 2.59
N THR A 475 11.59 18.82 3.12
CA THR A 475 12.74 19.32 2.35
C THR A 475 14.07 18.78 2.86
N VAL A 476 15.10 18.81 1.99
CA VAL A 476 16.47 18.41 2.36
C VAL A 476 17.07 19.37 3.39
N ALA A 477 16.74 20.66 3.35
CA ALA A 477 17.22 21.64 4.33
C ALA A 477 16.72 21.33 5.74
N GLU A 478 15.45 20.94 5.87
CA GLU A 478 14.83 20.59 7.16
C GLU A 478 15.45 19.34 7.81
N ARG A 479 16.17 18.50 7.06
CA ARG A 479 16.93 17.36 7.63
C ARG A 479 18.07 17.80 8.53
N LYS A 480 18.49 19.06 8.48
CA LYS A 480 19.54 19.60 9.36
C LYS A 480 18.98 20.25 10.62
N LEU A 481 17.65 20.30 10.78
CA LEU A 481 17.02 20.91 11.95
C LEU A 481 17.28 20.07 13.21
N PRO A 482 17.40 20.71 14.38
CA PRO A 482 17.59 20.01 15.66
C PRO A 482 16.48 18.99 15.96
N GLU A 483 15.24 19.25 15.56
CA GLU A 483 14.12 18.32 15.73
C GLU A 483 14.38 16.98 15.01
N HIS A 484 15.04 17.02 13.85
CA HIS A 484 15.41 15.79 13.15
C HIS A 484 16.64 15.13 13.77
N THR A 485 17.72 15.90 13.91
CA THR A 485 19.06 15.39 14.24
C THR A 485 19.27 15.13 15.73
N ASN A 486 18.61 15.86 16.62
CA ASN A 486 18.78 15.78 18.07
C ASN A 486 17.56 15.18 18.80
N TYR A 487 16.48 14.88 18.08
CA TYR A 487 15.27 14.27 18.67
C TYR A 487 14.79 13.04 17.93
N PHE A 488 14.34 13.15 16.68
CA PHE A 488 13.78 11.99 15.96
C PHE A 488 14.82 10.89 15.68
N TRP A 489 16.08 11.26 15.53
CA TRP A 489 17.19 10.32 15.43
C TRP A 489 17.58 9.67 16.77
N ARG A 490 17.04 10.12 17.92
CA ARG A 490 17.42 9.70 19.28
C ARG A 490 16.32 8.90 19.98
N HIS A 491 16.68 8.19 21.04
CA HIS A 491 15.76 7.35 21.83
C HIS A 491 14.47 8.06 22.25
N ALA A 492 14.55 9.31 22.72
CA ALA A 492 13.36 10.03 23.20
C ALA A 492 12.37 10.42 22.09
N GLY A 493 12.78 10.44 20.82
CA GLY A 493 11.89 10.65 19.67
C GLY A 493 11.24 9.36 19.15
N ASN A 494 11.39 8.26 19.87
CA ASN A 494 11.00 6.92 19.45
C ASN A 494 10.25 6.19 20.57
N ASN A 495 9.43 5.19 20.22
CA ASN A 495 8.62 4.42 21.18
C ASN A 495 9.45 3.30 21.82
N THR A 496 10.30 3.64 22.77
CA THR A 496 11.38 2.76 23.26
C THR A 496 11.62 2.91 24.78
N MET A 497 12.68 2.29 25.29
CA MET A 497 13.12 2.40 26.69
C MET A 497 14.29 3.37 26.82
N ILE A 498 14.28 4.21 27.86
CA ILE A 498 15.44 4.99 28.30
C ILE A 498 15.84 4.54 29.70
N VAL A 499 17.10 4.17 29.87
CA VAL A 499 17.68 3.67 31.13
C VAL A 499 18.40 4.82 31.83
N ASN A 500 18.06 5.06 33.09
CA ASN A 500 18.65 6.10 33.96
C ASN A 500 18.66 7.53 33.38
N GLY A 501 17.88 7.80 32.32
CA GLY A 501 17.89 9.08 31.60
C GLY A 501 19.17 9.31 30.79
N THR A 502 19.96 8.26 30.52
CA THR A 502 21.31 8.39 29.92
C THR A 502 21.52 7.62 28.61
N THR A 503 20.49 6.99 28.05
CA THR A 503 20.63 6.17 26.84
C THR A 503 21.03 7.00 25.61
N HIS A 504 22.07 6.56 24.89
CA HIS A 504 22.65 7.27 23.74
C HIS A 504 23.29 6.33 22.72
N GLY A 505 23.65 6.88 21.55
CA GLY A 505 24.50 6.21 20.56
C GLY A 505 25.91 6.80 20.55
N ILE A 506 26.83 6.17 19.82
CA ILE A 506 28.24 6.61 19.76
C ILE A 506 28.71 6.92 18.34
N GLN A 507 29.76 7.73 18.23
CA GLN A 507 30.33 8.11 16.93
C GLN A 507 31.14 6.99 16.25
N PRO A 508 32.00 6.21 16.94
CA PRO A 508 32.70 5.09 16.31
C PRO A 508 31.70 4.10 15.68
N GLY A 509 31.88 3.80 14.40
CA GLY A 509 30.97 2.95 13.63
C GLY A 509 29.77 3.67 12.99
N SER A 510 29.45 4.90 13.41
CA SER A 510 28.39 5.69 12.77
C SER A 510 28.69 5.96 11.30
N TRP A 511 27.65 5.91 10.47
CA TRP A 511 27.76 6.07 9.01
C TRP A 511 28.09 7.51 8.62
N ASN A 512 27.59 8.49 9.39
CA ASN A 512 27.82 9.91 9.17
C ASN A 512 28.69 10.49 10.29
N SER A 513 29.54 11.46 9.95
CA SER A 513 30.32 12.24 10.91
C SER A 513 29.40 13.04 11.83
N ASP A 514 29.81 13.19 13.09
CA ASP A 514 29.10 13.94 14.13
C ASP A 514 27.64 13.52 14.34
N SER A 515 27.28 12.27 14.05
CA SER A 515 25.88 11.81 14.11
C SER A 515 25.56 10.99 15.36
N TYR A 516 26.54 10.30 15.97
CA TYR A 516 26.36 9.48 17.18
C TYR A 516 25.17 8.50 17.09
N LEU A 517 25.05 7.82 15.95
CA LEU A 517 23.92 6.93 15.62
C LEU A 517 24.23 5.44 15.81
N TRP A 518 25.48 5.09 16.13
CA TRP A 518 25.84 3.69 16.27
C TRP A 518 25.26 3.10 17.55
N MET A 519 24.61 1.94 17.39
CA MET A 519 24.10 1.04 18.43
C MET A 519 24.25 -0.40 17.96
N ASN A 520 24.18 -1.33 18.90
CA ASN A 520 24.07 -2.76 18.60
C ASN A 520 22.78 -3.07 17.81
N THR A 521 22.83 -4.11 16.98
CA THR A 521 21.65 -4.59 16.23
C THR A 521 20.76 -5.43 17.14
N THR A 522 19.46 -5.14 17.13
CA THR A 522 18.47 -5.97 17.80
C THR A 522 18.31 -7.30 17.05
N VAL A 523 18.19 -8.41 17.79
CA VAL A 523 18.10 -9.78 17.24
C VAL A 523 16.75 -10.40 17.59
N ASN A 524 16.11 -11.03 16.61
CA ASN A 524 14.90 -11.80 16.85
C ASN A 524 15.26 -13.09 17.61
N GLU A 525 14.78 -13.22 18.84
CA GLU A 525 14.99 -14.44 19.65
C GLU A 525 13.91 -15.49 19.36
N ALA A 526 12.67 -15.06 19.20
CA ALA A 526 11.52 -15.92 19.03
C ALA A 526 10.46 -15.24 18.17
N ALA A 527 9.74 -16.01 17.37
CA ALA A 527 8.53 -15.57 16.70
C ALA A 527 7.66 -16.76 16.29
N GLU A 528 6.35 -16.58 16.37
CA GLU A 528 5.38 -17.47 15.75
C GLU A 528 4.32 -16.63 15.03
N PRO A 529 4.14 -16.84 13.71
CA PRO A 529 4.99 -17.68 12.85
C PRO A 529 6.42 -17.12 12.73
N LYS A 530 7.35 -17.93 12.22
CA LYS A 530 8.69 -17.42 11.85
C LYS A 530 8.60 -16.55 10.60
N HIS A 531 9.71 -15.92 10.23
CA HIS A 531 9.81 -15.06 9.04
C HIS A 531 9.16 -15.70 7.79
N LEU A 532 8.10 -15.06 7.27
CA LEU A 532 7.32 -15.47 6.09
C LEU A 532 6.64 -16.84 6.17
N GLU A 533 6.54 -17.45 7.36
CA GLU A 533 5.75 -18.66 7.57
C GLU A 533 4.27 -18.36 7.80
N ASP A 534 3.42 -19.36 7.54
CA ASP A 534 2.00 -19.32 7.92
C ASP A 534 1.83 -19.50 9.44
N PRO A 535 0.89 -18.78 10.05
CA PRO A 535 0.62 -18.90 11.48
C PRO A 535 -0.02 -20.26 11.78
N ILE A 536 0.30 -20.85 12.93
CA ILE A 536 -0.43 -22.03 13.38
C ILE A 536 -1.86 -21.69 13.80
N ASN A 537 -2.13 -20.43 14.18
CA ASN A 537 -3.47 -19.93 14.53
C ASN A 537 -3.67 -18.52 13.93
N PRO A 538 -4.75 -18.25 13.19
CA PRO A 538 -4.96 -16.96 12.53
C PRO A 538 -5.22 -15.79 13.49
N ASN A 539 -5.57 -16.06 14.75
CA ASN A 539 -5.89 -15.05 15.75
C ASN A 539 -4.68 -14.59 16.58
N PHE A 540 -3.58 -15.34 16.55
CA PHE A 540 -2.42 -15.11 17.42
C PHE A 540 -1.14 -15.07 16.61
N SER A 541 -0.31 -14.07 16.86
CA SER A 541 1.09 -14.06 16.44
C SER A 541 1.94 -13.33 17.46
N PHE A 542 3.24 -13.61 17.53
CA PHE A 542 4.16 -12.80 18.31
C PHE A 542 5.57 -12.76 17.71
N ALA A 543 6.32 -11.73 18.09
CA ALA A 543 7.77 -11.68 17.93
C ALA A 543 8.43 -11.09 19.18
N THR A 544 9.56 -11.68 19.56
CA THR A 544 10.45 -11.19 20.62
C THR A 544 11.77 -10.71 20.00
N GLN A 545 12.14 -9.49 20.35
CA GLN A 545 13.38 -8.83 19.96
C GLN A 545 14.26 -8.61 21.18
N PHE A 546 15.55 -8.87 21.06
CA PHE A 546 16.55 -8.70 22.14
C PHE A 546 17.68 -7.77 21.69
N LEU A 547 18.07 -6.86 22.57
CA LEU A 547 19.18 -5.94 22.39
C LEU A 547 20.15 -6.11 23.57
N ASP A 548 21.35 -6.56 23.23
CA ASP A 548 22.51 -6.51 24.12
C ASP A 548 23.21 -5.16 23.90
N ASP A 549 22.80 -4.14 24.66
CA ASP A 549 23.25 -2.77 24.48
C ASP A 549 24.59 -2.54 25.17
N THR A 550 25.66 -2.86 24.44
CA THR A 550 27.03 -2.66 24.92
C THR A 550 27.44 -1.19 25.00
N VAL A 551 26.69 -0.28 24.35
CA VAL A 551 26.94 1.18 24.43
C VAL A 551 26.49 1.71 25.79
N ASN A 552 25.27 1.35 26.19
CA ASN A 552 24.65 1.83 27.41
C ASN A 552 24.84 0.88 28.61
N ASN A 553 25.49 -0.26 28.38
CA ASN A 553 25.74 -1.31 29.37
C ASN A 553 24.43 -1.80 30.02
N ASP A 554 23.46 -2.12 29.17
CA ASP A 554 22.15 -2.61 29.56
C ASP A 554 21.65 -3.72 28.62
N GLN A 555 20.61 -4.43 29.06
CA GLN A 555 19.96 -5.49 28.28
C GLN A 555 18.48 -5.20 28.19
N GLN A 556 17.95 -5.33 26.99
CA GLN A 556 16.57 -5.01 26.66
C GLN A 556 15.93 -6.14 25.87
N LYS A 557 14.67 -6.47 26.18
CA LYS A 557 13.90 -7.50 25.48
C LYS A 557 12.46 -7.06 25.33
N ARG A 558 11.94 -7.02 24.11
CA ARG A 558 10.56 -6.60 23.83
C ARG A 558 9.82 -7.69 23.08
N THR A 559 8.63 -8.04 23.55
CA THR A 559 7.71 -8.95 22.87
C THR A 559 6.47 -8.21 22.45
N LEU A 560 6.16 -8.23 21.14
CA LEU A 560 4.91 -7.73 20.58
C LEU A 560 4.10 -8.91 20.06
N SER A 561 2.85 -9.02 20.48
CA SER A 561 1.90 -10.01 20.00
C SER A 561 0.64 -9.34 19.48
N THR A 562 0.10 -9.86 18.36
CA THR A 562 -1.24 -9.48 17.88
C THR A 562 -2.24 -10.53 18.32
N ILE A 563 -3.34 -10.09 18.95
CA ILE A 563 -4.37 -10.97 19.50
C ILE A 563 -5.74 -10.50 19.01
N ARG A 564 -6.35 -11.30 18.15
CA ARG A 564 -7.66 -11.05 17.53
C ARG A 564 -8.77 -11.54 18.45
N THR A 565 -9.81 -10.74 18.67
CA THR A 565 -10.97 -11.09 19.52
C THR A 565 -12.28 -11.20 18.72
N SER A 566 -12.40 -10.51 17.60
CA SER A 566 -13.47 -10.67 16.59
C SER A 566 -13.01 -10.10 15.25
N GLU A 567 -13.77 -10.27 14.17
CA GLU A 567 -13.50 -9.63 12.88
C GLU A 567 -13.27 -8.11 12.97
N THR A 568 -13.88 -7.45 13.96
CA THR A 568 -13.84 -5.98 14.16
C THR A 568 -13.01 -5.52 15.36
N THR A 569 -12.49 -6.43 16.18
CA THR A 569 -11.78 -6.08 17.43
C THR A 569 -10.53 -6.93 17.64
N GLY A 570 -9.50 -6.33 18.20
CA GLY A 570 -8.25 -7.00 18.52
C GLY A 570 -7.31 -6.03 19.20
N TYR A 571 -6.27 -6.57 19.83
CA TYR A 571 -5.31 -5.76 20.58
C TYR A 571 -3.89 -6.26 20.39
N TYR A 572 -2.93 -5.39 20.67
CA TYR A 572 -1.53 -5.74 20.83
C TYR A 572 -1.24 -6.03 22.30
N PHE A 573 -0.48 -7.09 22.57
CA PHE A 573 0.20 -7.28 23.83
C PHE A 573 1.66 -6.85 23.66
N ASP A 574 2.11 -5.87 24.43
CA ASP A 574 3.50 -5.43 24.49
C ASP A 574 4.08 -5.73 25.87
N MET A 575 5.20 -6.46 25.91
CA MET A 575 5.96 -6.69 27.12
C MET A 575 7.41 -6.27 26.91
N PHE A 576 7.85 -5.26 27.66
CA PHE A 576 9.18 -4.68 27.53
C PHE A 576 10.00 -4.86 28.82
N ARG A 577 10.99 -5.74 28.76
CA ARG A 577 12.01 -5.97 29.78
C ARG A 577 13.23 -5.09 29.58
N SER A 578 13.74 -4.51 30.64
CA SER A 578 15.00 -3.76 30.61
C SER A 578 15.72 -3.80 31.96
N LYS A 579 17.05 -3.95 31.93
CA LYS A 579 17.92 -3.83 33.10
C LYS A 579 19.27 -3.24 32.70
N SER A 580 19.79 -2.33 33.52
CA SER A 580 21.20 -1.96 33.49
C SER A 580 22.06 -3.07 34.06
N LEU A 581 23.21 -3.32 33.43
CA LEU A 581 24.28 -4.17 33.99
C LEU A 581 25.17 -3.39 34.98
N GLY A 582 24.93 -2.08 35.13
CA GLY A 582 25.47 -1.25 36.19
C GLY A 582 24.41 -0.96 37.27
N THR A 583 24.09 0.32 37.45
CA THR A 583 23.11 0.77 38.44
C THR A 583 21.71 0.85 37.83
N ASN A 584 20.71 0.28 38.52
CA ASN A 584 19.31 0.38 38.12
C ASN A 584 18.60 1.48 38.93
N ASN A 585 18.76 2.75 38.56
CA ASN A 585 18.07 3.85 39.26
C ASN A 585 16.60 3.91 38.83
N PHE A 586 16.35 4.01 37.53
CA PHE A 586 15.01 4.00 36.95
C PHE A 586 15.05 3.66 35.46
N HIS A 587 13.89 3.25 34.96
CA HIS A 587 13.64 3.01 33.54
C HIS A 587 12.42 3.83 33.12
N ASP A 588 12.48 4.46 31.94
CA ASP A 588 11.39 5.23 31.36
C ASP A 588 10.93 4.57 30.05
N TYR A 589 9.69 4.08 30.05
CA TYR A 589 9.01 3.60 28.86
C TYR A 589 8.41 4.81 28.12
N ILE A 590 8.86 5.06 26.89
CA ILE A 590 8.43 6.20 26.07
C ILE A 590 7.42 5.73 25.03
N TYR A 591 6.29 6.42 24.94
CA TYR A 591 5.25 6.14 23.96
C TYR A 591 4.69 7.42 23.35
N HIS A 592 4.71 7.47 22.03
CA HIS A 592 4.15 8.52 21.18
C HIS A 592 2.95 7.93 20.45
N ASN A 593 1.88 8.70 20.38
CA ASN A 593 0.72 8.36 19.56
C ASN A 593 0.21 9.64 18.88
N ILE A 594 -0.38 9.49 17.71
CA ILE A 594 -1.20 10.56 17.15
C ILE A 594 -2.47 10.70 17.98
N GLY A 595 -2.97 11.92 18.08
CA GLY A 595 -4.14 12.26 18.87
C GLY A 595 -4.18 13.74 19.15
N ASP A 596 -5.38 14.29 19.21
CA ASP A 596 -5.63 15.68 19.60
C ASP A 596 -5.64 15.81 21.13
N VAL A 597 -6.07 14.75 21.83
CA VAL A 597 -6.14 14.69 23.29
C VAL A 597 -5.51 13.39 23.81
N THR A 598 -4.88 13.48 24.99
CA THR A 598 -4.46 12.32 25.81
C THR A 598 -5.19 12.35 27.15
N ASN A 599 -5.91 11.28 27.47
CA ASN A 599 -6.58 11.09 28.75
C ASN A 599 -5.85 10.02 29.56
N ILE A 600 -5.59 10.26 30.85
CA ILE A 600 -4.99 9.28 31.76
C ILE A 600 -5.96 9.05 32.91
N THR A 601 -6.55 7.86 32.97
CA THR A 601 -7.58 7.51 33.94
C THR A 601 -7.27 6.19 34.64
N THR A 602 -7.91 5.94 35.77
CA THR A 602 -8.13 4.58 36.28
C THR A 602 -9.08 3.81 35.35
N MET A 603 -9.20 2.50 35.57
CA MET A 603 -10.08 1.63 34.77
C MET A 603 -11.58 1.97 34.88
N ASP A 604 -12.02 2.60 35.98
CA ASP A 604 -13.39 3.08 36.17
C ASP A 604 -13.66 4.47 35.53
N GLY A 605 -12.65 5.06 34.88
CA GLY A 605 -12.75 6.35 34.21
C GLY A 605 -12.40 7.57 35.07
N THR A 606 -11.95 7.40 36.31
CA THR A 606 -11.49 8.53 37.14
C THR A 606 -10.17 9.09 36.60
N GLU A 607 -10.14 10.39 36.27
CA GLU A 607 -8.92 11.05 35.78
C GLU A 607 -7.84 11.12 36.88
N LEU A 608 -6.59 10.80 36.51
CA LEU A 608 -5.46 10.92 37.41
C LEU A 608 -4.92 12.35 37.42
N ALA A 609 -4.85 12.96 38.61
CA ALA A 609 -4.29 14.30 38.77
C ALA A 609 -2.80 14.34 38.38
N VAL A 610 -2.41 15.39 37.66
CA VAL A 610 -1.04 15.63 37.20
C VAL A 610 -0.47 16.94 37.75
N SER A 611 0.86 17.03 37.81
CA SER A 611 1.60 18.24 38.22
C SER A 611 2.82 18.49 37.33
N PRO A 612 3.22 19.76 37.08
CA PRO A 612 4.38 20.05 36.25
C PRO A 612 5.68 19.40 36.75
N THR A 613 6.55 18.97 35.84
CA THR A 613 7.84 18.37 36.19
C THR A 613 8.98 18.84 35.28
N THR A 614 10.21 18.85 35.80
CA THR A 614 11.44 19.25 35.08
C THR A 614 12.35 18.06 34.72
N ARG A 615 11.89 16.81 34.93
CA ARG A 615 12.69 15.58 34.75
C ARG A 615 13.31 15.40 33.36
N TYR A 616 12.70 15.98 32.33
CA TYR A 616 13.03 15.78 30.91
C TYR A 616 13.93 16.89 30.34
N GLN A 617 14.46 17.77 31.19
CA GLN A 617 15.24 18.96 30.81
C GLN A 617 16.74 18.77 31.06
N ASN A 618 17.28 17.60 30.75
CA ASN A 618 18.69 17.27 30.96
C ASN A 618 19.32 16.56 29.76
N ASP A 619 20.63 16.82 29.61
CA ASP A 619 21.50 16.29 28.58
C ASP A 619 22.57 15.44 29.27
N ILE A 620 23.00 14.36 28.63
CA ILE A 620 24.20 13.67 29.09
C ILE A 620 25.50 14.35 28.68
N GLY A 621 25.43 15.42 27.88
CA GLY A 621 26.57 16.24 27.47
C GLY A 621 27.25 15.84 26.16
N ASP A 622 26.72 14.87 25.42
CA ASP A 622 27.18 14.54 24.07
C ASP A 622 26.91 15.68 23.07
N LEU A 623 27.58 15.65 21.90
CA LEU A 623 27.43 16.68 20.88
C LEU A 623 26.02 16.71 20.28
N GLN A 624 25.36 15.55 20.28
CA GLN A 624 24.05 15.32 19.68
C GLN A 624 22.90 15.23 20.68
N LYS A 625 23.15 15.65 21.93
CA LYS A 625 22.09 16.09 22.82
C LYS A 625 21.13 14.96 23.26
N SER A 626 21.66 13.75 23.42
CA SER A 626 20.95 12.53 23.87
C SER A 626 20.40 12.65 25.30
N PRO A 627 19.31 11.93 25.66
CA PRO A 627 18.50 11.07 24.79
C PRO A 627 17.52 11.83 23.88
N GLY A 628 17.49 13.16 23.94
CA GLY A 628 16.65 14.03 23.10
C GLY A 628 15.35 14.51 23.77
N TRP A 629 15.01 14.07 24.98
CA TRP A 629 13.71 14.40 25.62
C TRP A 629 13.52 15.88 26.02
N ARG A 630 14.52 16.75 25.82
CA ARG A 630 14.38 18.21 25.98
C ARG A 630 13.27 18.80 25.10
N PHE A 631 12.95 18.11 24.00
CA PHE A 631 11.88 18.48 23.08
C PHE A 631 10.49 18.12 23.62
N PHE A 632 10.42 17.48 24.80
CA PHE A 632 9.16 17.30 25.50
C PHE A 632 8.73 18.63 26.11
N GLU A 633 7.58 19.10 25.66
CA GLU A 633 6.89 20.29 26.11
C GLU A 633 5.72 19.89 27.03
N ASN A 634 5.26 20.81 27.87
CA ASN A 634 4.09 20.62 28.75
C ASN A 634 4.14 19.32 29.59
N THR A 635 5.31 19.01 30.15
CA THR A 635 5.55 17.80 30.93
C THR A 635 4.85 17.85 32.28
N ASN A 636 3.80 17.04 32.43
CA ASN A 636 2.98 16.93 33.64
C ASN A 636 2.88 15.46 34.10
N VAL A 637 3.21 15.19 35.35
CA VAL A 637 3.35 13.84 35.91
C VAL A 637 2.32 13.56 37.00
N THR A 638 1.79 12.34 37.02
CA THR A 638 0.94 11.83 38.10
C THR A 638 1.75 11.60 39.37
N GLN A 639 1.06 11.46 40.51
CA GLN A 639 1.66 10.72 41.64
C GLN A 639 1.94 9.27 41.22
N ALA A 640 2.87 8.62 41.91
CA ALA A 640 3.12 7.21 41.69
C ALA A 640 1.87 6.41 42.09
N THR A 641 1.41 5.52 41.21
CA THR A 641 0.26 4.64 41.45
C THR A 641 0.60 3.21 41.09
N ASN A 642 0.02 2.26 41.83
CA ASN A 642 0.01 0.84 41.53
C ASN A 642 -1.36 0.34 41.06
N ASP A 643 -2.32 1.24 40.84
CA ASP A 643 -3.63 0.91 40.27
C ASP A 643 -3.51 0.62 38.76
N ALA A 644 -4.52 -0.04 38.20
CA ALA A 644 -4.61 -0.23 36.77
C ALA A 644 -4.96 1.10 36.09
N VAL A 645 -4.25 1.43 35.01
CA VAL A 645 -4.35 2.72 34.32
C VAL A 645 -4.78 2.49 32.87
N LYS A 646 -5.72 3.31 32.40
CA LYS A 646 -6.11 3.45 31.00
C LYS A 646 -5.61 4.79 30.47
N VAL A 647 -4.82 4.76 29.40
CA VAL A 647 -4.44 5.94 28.63
C VAL A 647 -5.19 5.90 27.30
N ARG A 648 -5.91 6.97 26.95
CA ARG A 648 -6.63 7.08 25.67
C ARG A 648 -6.12 8.26 24.86
N PHE A 649 -5.78 8.01 23.60
CA PHE A 649 -5.46 9.03 22.62
C PHE A 649 -6.62 9.18 21.64
N ASP A 650 -7.15 10.39 21.51
CA ASP A 650 -8.39 10.66 20.75
C ASP A 650 -8.02 11.35 19.43
N LEU A 651 -8.44 10.78 18.30
CA LEU A 651 -8.36 11.40 16.98
C LEU A 651 -9.75 11.96 16.67
N GLU A 652 -9.97 13.24 16.93
CA GLU A 652 -11.31 13.85 16.94
C GLU A 652 -11.94 13.84 15.54
N GLU A 653 -11.13 14.09 14.50
CA GLU A 653 -11.59 14.13 13.10
C GLU A 653 -12.26 12.83 12.64
N THR A 654 -11.83 11.68 13.18
CA THR A 654 -12.26 10.36 12.71
C THR A 654 -12.94 9.52 13.80
N ASN A 655 -13.21 10.10 14.97
CA ASN A 655 -13.74 9.40 16.15
C ASN A 655 -13.05 8.06 16.42
N THR A 656 -11.72 8.08 16.28
CA THR A 656 -10.87 6.91 16.39
C THR A 656 -9.94 7.06 17.59
N TYR A 657 -9.62 5.96 18.25
CA TYR A 657 -8.91 5.98 19.52
C TYR A 657 -7.81 4.93 19.55
N MET A 658 -6.69 5.27 20.20
CA MET A 658 -5.77 4.26 20.73
C MET A 658 -5.99 4.16 22.24
N ASN A 659 -6.35 2.98 22.71
CA ASN A 659 -6.51 2.68 24.13
C ASN A 659 -5.33 1.84 24.62
N MET A 660 -4.57 2.37 25.56
CA MET A 660 -3.46 1.69 26.21
C MET A 660 -3.86 1.33 27.65
N PHE A 661 -3.79 0.05 28.00
CA PHE A 661 -4.10 -0.45 29.33
C PHE A 661 -2.85 -0.97 30.04
N ALA A 662 -2.60 -0.48 31.25
CA ALA A 662 -1.51 -0.92 32.12
C ALA A 662 -2.10 -1.65 33.34
N PRO A 663 -1.71 -2.92 33.61
CA PRO A 663 -2.17 -3.64 34.80
C PRO A 663 -1.71 -3.00 36.11
N SER A 664 -2.48 -3.26 37.18
CA SER A 664 -2.12 -2.89 38.55
C SER A 664 -0.97 -3.73 39.10
N GLY A 665 -0.37 -3.30 40.21
CA GLY A 665 0.59 -4.08 41.00
C GLY A 665 2.04 -3.59 40.94
N VAL A 666 2.37 -2.63 40.06
CA VAL A 666 3.70 -2.00 40.01
C VAL A 666 3.55 -0.49 40.14
N ASN A 667 4.24 0.09 41.13
CA ASN A 667 4.19 1.53 41.37
C ASN A 667 4.91 2.29 40.25
N ARG A 668 4.16 3.07 39.46
CA ARG A 668 4.65 3.81 38.28
C ARG A 668 4.13 5.23 38.25
N GLU A 669 4.89 6.12 37.63
CA GLU A 669 4.53 7.52 37.42
C GLU A 669 4.31 7.76 35.92
N TYR A 670 3.17 8.37 35.56
CA TYR A 670 2.81 8.62 34.17
C TYR A 670 2.97 10.10 33.87
N THR A 671 3.82 10.44 32.90
CA THR A 671 4.01 11.82 32.43
C THR A 671 3.34 12.02 31.09
N LYS A 672 2.40 12.94 31.01
CA LYS A 672 1.89 13.49 29.74
C LYS A 672 2.81 14.60 29.25
N ALA A 673 3.15 14.58 27.97
CA ALA A 673 3.95 15.61 27.32
C ALA A 673 3.54 15.78 25.84
N LEU A 674 4.08 16.82 25.20
CA LEU A 674 3.97 17.08 23.77
C LEU A 674 5.34 17.04 23.11
N GLY A 675 5.46 16.42 21.94
CA GLY A 675 6.66 16.43 21.13
C GLY A 675 6.49 17.17 19.80
N PRO A 676 7.59 17.40 19.07
CA PRO A 676 7.57 17.82 17.67
C PRO A 676 6.55 17.06 16.79
N ALA A 677 6.10 17.72 15.73
CA ALA A 677 5.05 17.22 14.85
C ALA A 677 5.44 15.93 14.12
N THR A 678 4.47 15.02 13.96
CA THR A 678 4.65 13.78 13.18
C THR A 678 4.38 14.08 11.70
N ARG A 679 5.41 13.99 10.88
CA ARG A 679 5.43 14.58 9.54
C ARG A 679 4.61 13.83 8.49
N GLU A 680 4.55 12.51 8.59
CA GLU A 680 3.91 11.64 7.58
C GLU A 680 2.58 11.04 8.04
N ALA A 681 2.05 11.47 9.19
CA ALA A 681 0.75 11.03 9.69
C ALA A 681 -0.41 11.75 8.96
N LYS A 682 -1.50 11.02 8.69
CA LYS A 682 -2.78 11.55 8.16
C LYS A 682 -3.43 12.51 9.19
N GLY A 683 -4.51 13.22 8.83
CA GLY A 683 -5.27 14.05 9.80
C GLY A 683 -4.58 15.35 10.25
N GLY A 684 -3.70 15.90 9.40
CA GLY A 684 -3.05 17.19 9.64
C GLY A 684 -1.95 17.20 10.70
N TYR A 685 -1.52 16.03 11.22
CA TYR A 685 -0.50 15.95 12.28
C TYR A 685 0.88 16.50 11.91
N ILE A 686 1.13 16.82 10.63
CA ILE A 686 2.29 17.62 10.20
C ILE A 686 2.33 19.01 10.88
N ASN A 687 1.16 19.55 11.27
CA ASN A 687 1.02 20.85 11.92
C ASN A 687 0.62 20.76 13.40
N LYS A 688 0.45 19.56 13.94
CA LYS A 688 0.04 19.33 15.34
C LYS A 688 1.22 18.72 16.12
N LYS A 689 1.33 19.07 17.40
CA LYS A 689 2.30 18.43 18.30
C LYS A 689 1.88 16.97 18.54
N THR A 690 2.87 16.08 18.64
CA THR A 690 2.62 14.65 18.88
C THR A 690 2.38 14.42 20.36
N GLN A 691 1.38 13.60 20.73
CA GLN A 691 1.10 13.28 22.12
C GLN A 691 2.10 12.26 22.64
N ILE A 692 2.56 12.44 23.89
CA ILE A 692 3.57 11.58 24.52
C ILE A 692 3.10 11.17 25.91
N VAL A 693 3.28 9.88 26.22
CA VAL A 693 3.27 9.36 27.58
C VAL A 693 4.63 8.72 27.88
N ALA A 694 5.30 9.24 28.91
CA ALA A 694 6.52 8.66 29.46
C ALA A 694 6.22 8.06 30.84
N ILE A 695 6.53 6.77 31.03
CA ILE A 695 6.15 6.01 32.23
C ILE A 695 7.40 5.59 32.97
N ARG A 696 7.60 6.14 34.17
CA ARG A 696 8.76 5.86 35.00
C ARG A 696 8.50 4.72 35.97
N GLN A 697 9.45 3.80 36.03
CA GLN A 697 9.60 2.79 37.08
C GLN A 697 10.93 2.98 37.79
N GLN A 698 10.91 2.99 39.12
CA GLN A 698 12.13 3.00 39.92
C GLN A 698 12.74 1.59 39.95
N GLY A 699 14.07 1.49 39.88
CA GLY A 699 14.75 0.20 39.75
C GLY A 699 14.77 -0.32 38.31
N GLU A 700 15.02 -1.62 38.18
CA GLU A 700 14.99 -2.34 36.91
C GLU A 700 13.55 -2.62 36.43
N ALA A 701 13.39 -3.00 35.17
CA ALA A 701 12.12 -3.38 34.56
C ALA A 701 12.24 -4.74 33.85
N TRP A 702 12.99 -5.69 34.39
CA TRP A 702 13.22 -7.05 33.89
C TRP A 702 12.36 -8.10 34.59
N ASP A 703 12.35 -8.09 35.93
CA ASP A 703 11.48 -8.97 36.73
C ASP A 703 10.08 -8.34 36.90
N LYS A 704 10.00 -7.01 36.79
CA LYS A 704 8.76 -6.23 36.74
C LYS A 704 8.65 -5.45 35.42
N PRO A 705 8.58 -6.13 34.25
CA PRO A 705 8.47 -5.47 32.96
C PRO A 705 7.25 -4.57 32.83
N TYR A 706 7.36 -3.63 31.89
CA TYR A 706 6.18 -2.97 31.35
C TYR A 706 5.37 -3.99 30.58
N VAL A 707 4.07 -4.07 30.89
CA VAL A 707 3.10 -4.88 30.15
C VAL A 707 1.96 -3.96 29.80
N HIS A 708 1.72 -3.79 28.52
CA HIS A 708 0.69 -2.89 28.03
C HIS A 708 -0.16 -3.57 26.96
N ILE A 709 -1.47 -3.33 27.04
CA ILE A 709 -2.42 -3.77 26.01
C ILE A 709 -2.80 -2.55 25.18
N PHE A 710 -2.58 -2.59 23.87
CA PHE A 710 -2.96 -1.50 22.96
C PHE A 710 -4.13 -1.93 22.07
N GLU A 711 -5.27 -1.29 22.23
CA GLU A 711 -6.49 -1.54 21.45
C GLU A 711 -6.80 -0.30 20.58
N PRO A 712 -6.53 -0.36 19.27
CA PRO A 712 -7.09 0.61 18.33
C PRO A 712 -8.60 0.38 18.21
N SER A 713 -9.41 1.44 18.28
CA SER A 713 -10.86 1.33 18.21
C SER A 713 -11.50 2.50 17.45
N LYS A 714 -12.64 2.23 16.79
CA LYS A 714 -13.54 3.25 16.21
C LYS A 714 -14.65 3.69 17.19
N SER A 715 -14.48 3.35 18.46
CA SER A 715 -15.44 3.67 19.53
C SER A 715 -14.70 3.93 20.83
N ALA A 716 -15.20 4.87 21.62
CA ALA A 716 -14.72 5.10 22.98
C ALA A 716 -15.00 3.90 23.92
N ASN A 717 -15.95 3.04 23.55
CA ASN A 717 -16.22 1.77 24.24
C ASN A 717 -15.23 0.70 23.74
N THR A 718 -14.35 0.27 24.63
CA THR A 718 -13.29 -0.69 24.35
C THR A 718 -13.78 -2.13 24.51
N SER A 719 -13.29 -3.08 23.70
CA SER A 719 -13.59 -4.49 23.95
C SER A 719 -12.86 -4.95 25.21
N VAL A 720 -11.64 -4.46 25.44
CA VAL A 720 -10.89 -4.75 26.67
C VAL A 720 -11.57 -4.08 27.87
N LYS A 721 -11.93 -4.89 28.87
CA LYS A 721 -12.62 -4.48 30.10
C LYS A 721 -11.72 -4.49 31.33
N SER A 722 -10.79 -5.44 31.42
CA SER A 722 -9.82 -5.48 32.52
C SER A 722 -8.50 -6.11 32.12
N VAL A 723 -7.42 -5.67 32.77
CA VAL A 723 -6.08 -6.22 32.62
C VAL A 723 -5.45 -6.48 34.00
N GLU A 724 -4.84 -7.64 34.17
CA GLU A 724 -4.18 -8.07 35.41
C GLU A 724 -2.83 -8.71 35.09
N HIS A 725 -1.83 -8.59 35.96
CA HIS A 725 -0.54 -9.27 35.77
C HIS A 725 -0.62 -10.77 36.11
N LEU A 726 0.12 -11.59 35.36
CA LEU A 726 0.46 -12.97 35.77
C LEU A 726 1.81 -12.98 36.48
N TYR A 727 1.90 -13.68 37.61
CA TYR A 727 3.09 -13.72 38.45
C TYR A 727 3.63 -15.13 38.64
N ARG A 728 4.95 -15.29 38.50
CA ARG A 728 5.70 -16.45 38.98
C ARG A 728 6.55 -16.03 40.18
N GLY A 729 6.02 -16.20 41.38
CA GLY A 729 6.61 -15.60 42.58
C GLY A 729 6.58 -14.07 42.49
N GLY A 730 7.75 -13.42 42.53
CA GLY A 730 7.87 -11.96 42.40
C GLY A 730 8.03 -11.45 40.96
N VAL A 731 8.08 -12.34 39.96
CA VAL A 731 8.36 -12.01 38.56
C VAL A 731 7.05 -11.92 37.76
N ILE A 732 6.86 -10.86 36.99
CA ILE A 732 5.75 -10.75 36.04
C ILE A 732 6.08 -11.55 34.78
N VAL A 733 5.20 -12.48 34.46
CA VAL A 733 5.34 -13.46 33.35
C VAL A 733 4.20 -13.38 32.35
N GLY A 734 3.38 -12.34 32.39
CA GLY A 734 2.29 -12.17 31.44
C GLY A 734 1.19 -11.23 31.91
N ALA A 735 0.03 -11.35 31.27
CA ALA A 735 -1.20 -10.69 31.67
C ALA A 735 -2.43 -11.58 31.48
N ILE A 736 -3.45 -11.31 32.27
CA ILE A 736 -4.83 -11.75 32.03
C ILE A 736 -5.58 -10.57 31.41
N VAL A 737 -6.15 -10.77 30.23
CA VAL A 737 -6.95 -9.76 29.53
C VAL A 737 -8.38 -10.27 29.42
N LYS A 738 -9.34 -9.50 29.93
CA LYS A 738 -10.77 -9.79 29.73
C LYS A 738 -11.31 -8.83 28.69
N SER A 739 -11.89 -9.40 27.63
CA SER A 739 -12.56 -8.67 26.56
C SER A 739 -14.02 -9.07 26.46
N GLN A 740 -14.86 -8.14 25.99
CA GLN A 740 -16.28 -8.36 25.77
C GLN A 740 -16.69 -7.76 24.41
N ILE A 741 -17.35 -8.58 23.59
CA ILE A 741 -17.79 -8.25 22.23
C ILE A 741 -19.24 -8.71 22.09
N GLY A 742 -20.19 -7.79 22.27
CA GLY A 742 -21.59 -8.16 22.45
C GLY A 742 -21.75 -9.11 23.64
N ASP A 743 -22.37 -10.27 23.40
CA ASP A 743 -22.54 -11.32 24.40
C ASP A 743 -21.32 -12.24 24.55
N LYS A 744 -20.35 -12.15 23.62
CA LYS A 744 -19.15 -12.95 23.68
C LYS A 744 -18.17 -12.37 24.71
N VAL A 745 -17.78 -13.17 25.67
CA VAL A 745 -16.72 -12.86 26.64
C VAL A 745 -15.48 -13.67 26.32
N ILE A 746 -14.33 -13.01 26.36
CA ILE A 746 -13.02 -13.62 26.15
C ILE A 746 -12.16 -13.34 27.39
N LYS A 747 -11.49 -14.38 27.89
CA LYS A 747 -10.46 -14.27 28.91
C LYS A 747 -9.17 -14.92 28.39
N ASP A 748 -8.20 -14.07 28.06
CA ASP A 748 -6.89 -14.47 27.57
C ASP A 748 -5.88 -14.45 28.70
N TYR A 749 -5.18 -15.55 28.92
CA TYR A 749 -3.98 -15.65 29.74
C TYR A 749 -2.78 -15.63 28.80
N VAL A 750 -2.20 -14.45 28.60
CA VAL A 750 -1.03 -14.25 27.74
C VAL A 750 0.22 -14.42 28.58
N ILE A 751 0.97 -15.49 28.35
CA ILE A 751 2.16 -15.87 29.10
C ILE A 751 3.38 -15.56 28.24
N CYS A 752 4.32 -14.78 28.79
CA CYS A 752 5.60 -14.41 28.19
C CYS A 752 6.68 -14.48 29.27
N GLN A 753 7.36 -15.63 29.35
CA GLN A 753 8.49 -15.87 30.26
C GLN A 753 9.76 -15.22 29.70
N GLU A 754 10.87 -15.34 30.41
CA GLU A 754 12.14 -14.71 30.04
C GLU A 754 12.85 -15.44 28.89
N ASP A 755 12.67 -16.76 28.82
CA ASP A 755 13.21 -17.66 27.79
C ASP A 755 12.46 -19.01 27.79
N ALA A 756 12.71 -19.84 26.78
CA ALA A 756 12.03 -21.12 26.57
C ALA A 756 12.37 -22.22 27.60
N SER A 757 13.39 -22.04 28.44
CA SER A 757 13.77 -23.01 29.48
C SER A 757 12.95 -22.88 30.76
N LYS A 758 12.14 -21.82 30.89
CA LYS A 758 11.39 -21.53 32.10
C LYS A 758 10.16 -22.41 32.25
N VAL A 759 9.85 -22.72 33.51
CA VAL A 759 8.65 -23.46 33.92
C VAL A 759 7.78 -22.53 34.78
N LEU A 760 6.51 -22.43 34.42
CA LEU A 760 5.46 -21.71 35.15
C LEU A 760 4.47 -22.72 35.72
N SER A 761 4.22 -22.63 37.02
CA SER A 761 3.19 -23.40 37.72
C SER A 761 2.32 -22.42 38.50
N LEU A 762 1.02 -22.36 38.16
CA LEU A 762 0.00 -21.54 38.83
C LEU A 762 -1.20 -22.42 39.22
N PRO A 763 -1.11 -23.20 40.31
CA PRO A 763 -2.14 -24.15 40.70
C PRO A 763 -3.50 -23.52 40.99
N SER A 764 -3.52 -22.27 41.48
CA SER A 764 -4.75 -21.52 41.80
C SER A 764 -5.67 -21.28 40.60
N ILE A 765 -5.10 -21.28 39.38
CA ILE A 765 -5.83 -21.13 38.12
C ILE A 765 -5.58 -22.32 37.18
N GLY A 766 -4.97 -23.41 37.69
CA GLY A 766 -4.74 -24.64 36.97
C GLY A 766 -3.77 -24.55 35.78
N VAL A 767 -2.84 -23.59 35.77
CA VAL A 767 -1.89 -23.40 34.64
C VAL A 767 -0.55 -24.07 34.94
N GLU A 768 -0.07 -24.88 33.99
CA GLU A 768 1.31 -25.36 33.94
C GLU A 768 1.88 -25.09 32.54
N PHE A 769 3.03 -24.43 32.44
CA PHE A 769 3.66 -24.11 31.15
C PHE A 769 5.16 -24.27 31.20
N THR A 770 5.74 -24.93 30.20
CA THR A 770 7.20 -24.97 29.96
C THR A 770 7.47 -24.36 28.60
N GLY A 771 8.11 -23.19 28.56
CA GLY A 771 8.34 -22.45 27.33
C GLY A 771 8.46 -20.94 27.52
N HIS A 772 8.56 -20.22 26.40
CA HIS A 772 8.73 -18.78 26.37
C HIS A 772 7.40 -18.05 26.23
N PHE A 773 6.59 -18.40 25.22
CA PHE A 773 5.34 -17.69 24.90
C PHE A 773 4.17 -18.64 24.66
N ALA A 774 3.04 -18.36 25.33
CA ALA A 774 1.79 -19.12 25.22
C ALA A 774 0.57 -18.24 25.46
N ILE A 775 -0.57 -18.65 24.92
CA ILE A 775 -1.88 -18.04 25.17
C ILE A 775 -2.86 -19.15 25.57
N ILE A 776 -3.56 -18.95 26.68
CA ILE A 776 -4.77 -19.72 27.00
C ILE A 776 -5.95 -18.77 26.81
N ARG A 777 -6.84 -19.07 25.86
CA ARG A 777 -8.10 -18.33 25.69
C ARG A 777 -9.23 -19.16 26.23
N ARG A 778 -10.04 -18.58 27.12
CA ARG A 778 -11.43 -19.02 27.34
C ARG A 778 -12.34 -18.04 26.61
N GLU A 779 -13.21 -18.54 25.75
CA GLU A 779 -14.23 -17.72 25.11
C GLU A 779 -15.60 -18.37 25.27
N GLN A 780 -16.63 -17.57 25.49
CA GLN A 780 -18.00 -18.04 25.65
C GLN A 780 -18.96 -17.00 25.07
N ASP A 781 -19.91 -17.45 24.28
CA ASP A 781 -21.13 -16.72 23.92
C ASP A 781 -22.34 -17.34 24.64
N LEU A 782 -23.55 -17.04 24.19
CA LEU A 782 -24.78 -17.54 24.82
C LEU A 782 -25.01 -19.05 24.63
N GLU A 783 -24.40 -19.65 23.62
CA GLU A 783 -24.68 -21.03 23.20
C GLU A 783 -23.46 -21.95 23.34
N LYS A 784 -22.24 -21.42 23.22
CA LYS A 784 -21.00 -22.17 23.12
C LYS A 784 -19.89 -21.57 23.94
N ALA A 785 -19.00 -22.44 24.41
CA ALA A 785 -17.77 -22.05 25.08
C ALA A 785 -16.59 -22.88 24.58
N PHE A 786 -15.42 -22.25 24.49
CA PHE A 786 -14.19 -22.88 24.04
C PHE A 786 -13.02 -22.53 24.95
N VAL A 787 -12.09 -23.48 25.07
CA VAL A 787 -10.74 -23.29 25.59
C VAL A 787 -9.76 -23.51 24.43
N THR A 788 -8.96 -22.49 24.13
CA THR A 788 -7.84 -22.61 23.19
C THR A 788 -6.53 -22.59 23.97
N LEU A 789 -5.73 -23.63 23.79
CA LEU A 789 -4.34 -23.71 24.24
C LEU A 789 -3.44 -23.42 23.04
N TYR A 790 -2.62 -22.37 23.10
CA TYR A 790 -1.67 -21.98 22.07
C TYR A 790 -0.27 -21.87 22.67
N ILE A 791 0.69 -22.54 22.04
CA ILE A 791 2.12 -22.44 22.34
C ILE A 791 2.79 -21.84 21.11
N GLY A 792 3.26 -20.61 21.25
CA GLY A 792 4.04 -19.94 20.20
C GLY A 792 5.52 -20.37 20.24
N GLU A 793 6.07 -20.54 21.45
CA GLU A 793 7.38 -21.15 21.68
C GLU A 793 7.41 -21.85 23.04
N GLY A 794 7.59 -23.17 23.06
CA GLY A 794 7.63 -23.97 24.28
C GLY A 794 7.52 -25.47 24.04
N LYS A 795 7.35 -26.23 25.13
CA LYS A 795 7.25 -27.71 25.11
C LYS A 795 5.88 -28.21 25.51
N SER A 796 5.26 -27.56 26.50
CA SER A 796 3.99 -28.04 27.07
C SER A 796 3.18 -26.94 27.72
N LEU A 797 1.85 -27.02 27.62
CA LEU A 797 0.88 -26.14 28.25
C LEU A 797 -0.30 -26.95 28.77
N SER A 798 -0.68 -26.76 30.03
CA SER A 798 -1.87 -27.33 30.63
C SER A 798 -2.72 -26.24 31.29
N PHE A 799 -4.04 -26.41 31.20
CA PHE A 799 -5.05 -25.57 31.83
C PHE A 799 -6.18 -26.46 32.38
N GLY A 800 -6.24 -26.61 33.70
CA GLY A 800 -7.17 -27.55 34.34
C GLY A 800 -6.89 -28.99 33.91
N GLU A 801 -7.89 -29.67 33.36
CA GLU A 801 -7.76 -31.02 32.82
C GLU A 801 -7.25 -31.08 31.37
N HIS A 802 -7.16 -29.93 30.72
CA HIS A 802 -6.73 -29.84 29.32
C HIS A 802 -5.23 -29.66 29.22
N SER A 803 -4.60 -30.40 28.30
CA SER A 803 -3.16 -30.27 28.04
C SER A 803 -2.83 -30.31 26.55
N LEU A 804 -1.72 -29.67 26.22
CA LEU A 804 -1.06 -29.62 24.92
C LEU A 804 0.44 -29.87 25.13
N GLN A 805 0.97 -30.86 24.41
CA GLN A 805 2.40 -31.18 24.34
C GLN A 805 2.81 -31.04 22.88
N VAL A 806 3.94 -30.38 22.61
CA VAL A 806 4.39 -30.11 21.24
C VAL A 806 5.70 -30.84 20.93
N GLY A 807 5.89 -31.17 19.65
CA GLY A 807 7.05 -31.89 19.15
C GLY A 807 8.25 -30.97 18.91
N ALA A 808 9.17 -31.40 18.03
CA ALA A 808 10.45 -30.72 17.77
C ALA A 808 10.36 -29.26 17.24
N ASN A 809 9.17 -28.82 16.81
CA ASN A 809 8.96 -27.46 16.30
C ASN A 809 8.69 -26.44 17.41
N ASP A 810 8.53 -26.88 18.66
CA ASP A 810 8.32 -26.05 19.85
C ASP A 810 7.13 -25.08 19.77
N LYS A 811 6.15 -25.39 18.90
CA LYS A 811 4.90 -24.63 18.72
C LYS A 811 3.73 -25.56 18.46
N GLY A 812 2.51 -25.13 18.80
CA GLY A 812 1.29 -25.90 18.55
C GLY A 812 0.03 -25.25 19.14
N GLN A 813 -1.13 -25.77 18.75
CA GLN A 813 -2.40 -25.32 19.29
C GLN A 813 -3.39 -26.47 19.52
N LYS A 814 -4.39 -26.24 20.38
CA LYS A 814 -5.51 -27.15 20.63
C LYS A 814 -6.73 -26.35 21.04
N ILE A 815 -7.84 -26.49 20.31
CA ILE A 815 -9.13 -25.87 20.59
C ILE A 815 -10.06 -26.94 21.14
N ILE A 816 -10.75 -26.63 22.23
CA ILE A 816 -11.55 -27.58 23.00
C ILE A 816 -12.89 -26.92 23.30
N GLU A 817 -13.98 -27.51 22.83
CA GLU A 817 -15.32 -27.10 23.25
C GLU A 817 -15.56 -27.54 24.69
N VAL A 818 -16.07 -26.63 25.51
CA VAL A 818 -16.39 -26.86 26.93
C VAL A 818 -17.83 -26.47 27.21
N ALA A 819 -18.39 -26.94 28.32
CA ALA A 819 -19.74 -26.55 28.70
C ALA A 819 -19.83 -25.04 28.98
N VAL A 820 -20.91 -24.42 28.50
CA VAL A 820 -21.29 -23.05 28.85
C VAL A 820 -21.58 -22.98 30.35
N ASP A 821 -21.11 -21.93 31.00
CA ASP A 821 -21.43 -21.66 32.40
C ASP A 821 -22.79 -20.94 32.51
N ASP A 822 -23.88 -21.71 32.41
CA ASP A 822 -25.26 -21.19 32.42
C ASP A 822 -25.61 -20.42 33.70
N SER A 823 -24.97 -20.72 34.83
CA SER A 823 -25.26 -20.03 36.09
C SER A 823 -24.76 -18.59 36.10
N ARG A 824 -23.72 -18.30 35.30
CA ARG A 824 -23.08 -16.99 35.12
C ARG A 824 -23.30 -16.38 33.74
N THR A 825 -24.14 -16.97 32.89
CA THR A 825 -24.50 -16.37 31.60
C THR A 825 -25.18 -15.02 31.80
N LEU A 826 -24.71 -14.02 31.07
CA LEU A 826 -25.35 -12.71 30.97
C LEU A 826 -25.27 -12.32 29.49
N GLY A 827 -26.37 -11.80 28.94
CA GLY A 827 -26.38 -11.28 27.58
C GLY A 827 -27.78 -10.91 27.09
N PHE A 828 -27.87 -10.49 25.85
CA PHE A 828 -29.10 -10.07 25.19
C PHE A 828 -29.69 -11.24 24.39
N LYS A 829 -30.98 -11.53 24.57
CA LYS A 829 -31.58 -12.75 24.00
C LYS A 829 -31.82 -12.66 22.49
N ASP A 830 -32.34 -11.53 22.02
CA ASP A 830 -32.77 -11.31 20.65
C ASP A 830 -32.11 -10.06 20.02
N LEU A 831 -31.01 -9.61 20.63
CA LEU A 831 -30.22 -8.48 20.12
C LEU A 831 -28.77 -8.92 19.97
N VAL A 832 -28.15 -8.59 18.83
CA VAL A 832 -26.73 -8.80 18.59
C VAL A 832 -25.99 -7.47 18.45
N ASN A 833 -24.70 -7.48 18.72
CA ASN A 833 -23.89 -6.26 18.62
C ASN A 833 -23.83 -5.75 17.18
N ASN A 834 -24.04 -4.45 17.02
CA ASN A 834 -24.26 -3.69 15.80
C ASN A 834 -25.48 -4.16 14.99
N GLN A 835 -26.50 -4.74 15.63
CA GLN A 835 -27.77 -4.97 14.95
C GLN A 835 -28.34 -3.63 14.49
N GLU A 836 -28.60 -3.54 13.19
CA GLU A 836 -29.16 -2.34 12.59
C GLU A 836 -30.69 -2.34 12.70
N PHE A 837 -31.23 -1.19 13.07
CA PHE A 837 -32.66 -0.90 13.06
C PHE A 837 -32.91 0.31 12.18
N MET A 838 -33.99 0.28 11.39
CA MET A 838 -34.39 1.46 10.61
C MET A 838 -34.61 2.66 11.53
N LYS A 839 -34.21 3.86 11.10
CA LYS A 839 -34.55 5.09 11.81
C LYS A 839 -36.07 5.21 11.96
N GLY A 840 -36.51 5.57 13.16
CA GLY A 840 -37.91 5.63 13.57
C GLY A 840 -38.47 4.34 14.19
N SER A 841 -37.67 3.27 14.29
CA SER A 841 -38.08 2.03 14.96
C SER A 841 -38.19 2.18 16.48
N ASP A 842 -38.93 1.26 17.11
CA ASP A 842 -38.96 1.07 18.57
C ASP A 842 -38.30 -0.28 18.93
N VAL A 843 -37.47 -0.32 19.98
CA VAL A 843 -36.72 -1.53 20.37
C VAL A 843 -37.10 -1.99 21.78
N THR A 844 -37.42 -3.28 21.91
CA THR A 844 -37.60 -3.97 23.20
C THR A 844 -36.32 -4.72 23.54
N VAL A 845 -35.96 -4.76 24.83
CA VAL A 845 -34.74 -5.44 25.30
C VAL A 845 -35.13 -6.60 26.24
N GLU A 846 -34.69 -7.82 25.90
CA GLU A 846 -34.76 -8.99 26.77
C GLU A 846 -33.34 -9.48 27.11
N ALA A 847 -33.07 -9.70 28.39
CA ALA A 847 -31.79 -10.22 28.88
C ALA A 847 -31.90 -11.70 29.29
N LEU A 848 -30.87 -12.47 28.95
CA LEU A 848 -30.56 -13.75 29.57
C LEU A 848 -29.70 -13.47 30.81
N VAL A 849 -30.17 -13.93 31.96
CA VAL A 849 -29.52 -13.70 33.26
C VAL A 849 -29.44 -15.04 33.99
N GLY A 850 -28.21 -15.49 34.23
CA GLY A 850 -27.89 -16.76 34.86
C GLY A 850 -28.35 -16.83 36.32
N SER A 851 -28.49 -18.06 36.83
CA SER A 851 -29.07 -18.33 38.15
C SER A 851 -28.31 -17.75 39.34
N ASP A 852 -27.04 -17.39 39.17
CA ASP A 852 -26.22 -16.81 40.25
C ASP A 852 -26.51 -15.32 40.47
N PHE A 853 -27.15 -14.66 39.50
CA PHE A 853 -27.52 -13.25 39.60
C PHE A 853 -28.91 -13.09 40.24
N THR A 854 -29.03 -12.10 41.11
CA THR A 854 -30.26 -11.79 41.85
C THR A 854 -31.04 -10.61 41.27
N GLU A 855 -30.36 -9.74 40.55
CA GLU A 855 -30.93 -8.57 39.90
C GLU A 855 -30.16 -8.22 38.63
N ALA A 856 -30.85 -7.60 37.68
CA ALA A 856 -30.26 -7.01 36.47
C ALA A 856 -30.87 -5.64 36.20
N THR A 857 -30.04 -4.70 35.78
CA THR A 857 -30.41 -3.32 35.46
C THR A 857 -30.03 -3.00 34.03
N LEU A 858 -30.98 -2.48 33.24
CA LEU A 858 -30.71 -2.03 31.88
C LEU A 858 -30.35 -0.54 31.87
N TYR A 859 -29.35 -0.20 31.08
CA TYR A 859 -28.98 1.15 30.72
C TYR A 859 -28.99 1.33 29.20
N VAL A 860 -29.40 2.51 28.74
CA VAL A 860 -29.32 2.94 27.34
C VAL A 860 -28.56 4.26 27.31
N ASN A 861 -27.44 4.30 26.58
CA ASN A 861 -26.55 5.48 26.53
C ASN A 861 -26.18 5.99 27.95
N ASN A 862 -25.88 5.06 28.86
CA ASN A 862 -25.63 5.27 30.30
C ASN A 862 -26.82 5.80 31.12
N ILE A 863 -28.01 5.96 30.54
CA ILE A 863 -29.25 6.29 31.26
C ILE A 863 -29.83 5.01 31.83
N ASN A 864 -30.07 4.97 33.14
CA ASN A 864 -30.69 3.83 33.81
C ASN A 864 -32.18 3.73 33.43
N VAL A 865 -32.54 2.67 32.68
CA VAL A 865 -33.91 2.42 32.22
C VAL A 865 -34.74 1.73 33.31
N GLY A 866 -34.11 0.88 34.11
CA GLY A 866 -34.74 0.28 35.27
C GLY A 866 -34.18 -1.08 35.65
N LYS A 867 -34.47 -1.47 36.89
CA LYS A 867 -34.02 -2.73 37.50
C LYS A 867 -35.11 -3.79 37.54
N LYS A 868 -34.71 -5.05 37.35
CA LYS A 868 -35.54 -6.25 37.51
C LYS A 868 -34.84 -7.24 38.45
N THR A 869 -35.61 -7.99 39.23
CA THR A 869 -35.09 -8.94 40.25
C THR A 869 -35.61 -10.37 40.05
N ALA A 870 -36.30 -10.62 38.93
CA ALA A 870 -36.86 -11.93 38.59
C ALA A 870 -37.07 -12.03 37.07
N ALA A 871 -36.91 -13.24 36.53
CA ALA A 871 -37.17 -13.55 35.13
C ALA A 871 -38.68 -13.52 34.81
N PRO A 872 -39.09 -13.19 33.56
CA PRO A 872 -38.23 -12.78 32.45
C PRO A 872 -37.72 -11.33 32.60
N PHE A 873 -36.46 -11.10 32.24
CA PHE A 873 -35.81 -9.79 32.33
C PHE A 873 -36.07 -8.99 31.04
N VAL A 874 -37.31 -8.50 30.91
CA VAL A 874 -37.79 -7.76 29.72
C VAL A 874 -38.08 -6.30 30.06
N TRP A 875 -37.57 -5.40 29.23
CA TRP A 875 -37.85 -3.96 29.24
C TRP A 875 -38.51 -3.57 27.90
N SER A 876 -39.74 -3.08 27.97
CA SER A 876 -40.55 -2.62 26.84
C SER A 876 -40.94 -1.15 27.02
N SER A 877 -41.32 -0.46 25.94
CA SER A 877 -41.68 0.97 25.97
C SER A 877 -40.57 1.86 26.55
N ILE A 878 -39.34 1.58 26.15
CA ILE A 878 -38.13 2.28 26.61
C ILE A 878 -38.09 3.63 25.89
N SER A 879 -38.18 4.74 26.64
CA SER A 879 -38.20 6.10 26.09
C SER A 879 -37.00 6.40 25.18
N GLU A 880 -35.83 5.91 25.58
CA GLU A 880 -34.56 6.10 24.88
C GLU A 880 -34.43 5.25 23.62
N LEU A 881 -35.27 4.23 23.46
CA LEU A 881 -35.32 3.34 22.30
C LEU A 881 -36.66 3.40 21.57
N THR A 882 -37.34 4.54 21.66
CA THR A 882 -38.55 4.85 20.90
C THR A 882 -38.19 5.81 19.78
N ASN A 883 -38.66 5.56 18.55
CA ASN A 883 -38.39 6.38 17.38
C ASN A 883 -36.89 6.66 17.18
N LEU A 884 -36.08 5.61 16.96
CA LEU A 884 -34.62 5.73 16.89
C LEU A 884 -34.17 6.80 15.86
N THR A 885 -33.39 7.79 16.28
CA THR A 885 -32.84 8.86 15.42
C THR A 885 -31.32 8.89 15.39
N GLU A 886 -30.67 8.44 16.47
CA GLU A 886 -29.22 8.45 16.61
C GLU A 886 -28.58 7.32 15.80
N LEU A 887 -27.36 7.53 15.31
CA LEU A 887 -26.60 6.53 14.55
C LEU A 887 -26.31 5.27 15.37
N SER A 888 -26.27 5.38 16.70
CA SER A 888 -26.06 4.24 17.58
C SER A 888 -26.64 4.44 18.97
N TYR A 889 -26.98 3.32 19.61
CA TYR A 889 -27.44 3.24 21.00
C TYR A 889 -26.65 2.16 21.71
N VAL A 890 -26.00 2.51 22.81
CA VAL A 890 -25.26 1.56 23.66
C VAL A 890 -26.22 1.01 24.70
N LEU A 891 -26.53 -0.27 24.59
CA LEU A 891 -27.28 -1.03 25.59
C LEU A 891 -26.30 -1.64 26.58
N LYS A 892 -26.57 -1.52 27.88
CA LYS A 892 -25.79 -2.20 28.92
C LYS A 892 -26.70 -2.86 29.94
N ILE A 893 -26.48 -4.15 30.20
CA ILE A 893 -27.08 -4.87 31.31
C ILE A 893 -26.02 -5.00 32.40
N GLU A 894 -26.33 -4.58 33.63
CA GLU A 894 -25.53 -4.86 34.82
C GLU A 894 -26.28 -5.87 35.70
N ALA A 895 -25.71 -7.05 35.92
CA ALA A 895 -26.26 -8.07 36.80
C ALA A 895 -25.44 -8.22 38.08
N LYS A 896 -26.11 -8.43 39.21
CA LYS A 896 -25.48 -8.52 40.54
C LYS A 896 -25.79 -9.84 41.22
N ASP A 897 -24.75 -10.54 41.66
CA ASP A 897 -24.89 -11.81 42.41
C ASP A 897 -25.16 -11.59 43.90
N VAL A 898 -25.40 -12.69 44.63
CA VAL A 898 -25.69 -12.66 46.08
C VAL A 898 -24.53 -12.11 46.93
N GLN A 899 -23.28 -12.20 46.44
CA GLN A 899 -22.10 -11.65 47.09
C GLN A 899 -21.90 -10.16 46.76
N GLY A 900 -22.67 -9.64 45.81
CA GLY A 900 -22.65 -8.27 45.36
C GLY A 900 -21.63 -7.99 44.25
N ASN A 901 -21.06 -9.02 43.63
CA ASN A 901 -20.20 -8.83 42.46
C ASN A 901 -21.08 -8.47 41.25
N LEU A 902 -20.57 -7.55 40.45
CA LEU A 902 -21.22 -7.10 39.23
C LEU A 902 -20.61 -7.83 38.03
N GLU A 903 -21.47 -8.27 37.12
CA GLU A 903 -21.12 -8.51 35.73
C GLU A 903 -21.89 -7.55 34.84
N GLU A 904 -21.23 -7.08 33.79
CA GLU A 904 -21.88 -6.28 32.76
C GLU A 904 -21.82 -6.98 31.42
N ARG A 905 -22.84 -6.71 30.59
CA ARG A 905 -22.82 -6.95 29.16
C ARG A 905 -23.31 -5.71 28.46
N SER A 906 -22.71 -5.43 27.34
CA SER A 906 -23.05 -4.30 26.50
C SER A 906 -22.96 -4.67 25.05
N LEU A 907 -23.90 -4.14 24.30
CA LEU A 907 -23.90 -4.18 22.85
C LEU A 907 -24.37 -2.84 22.34
N THR A 908 -23.92 -2.50 21.14
CA THR A 908 -24.41 -1.33 20.42
C THR A 908 -25.48 -1.82 19.45
N ILE A 909 -26.61 -1.16 19.38
CA ILE A 909 -27.48 -1.24 18.20
C ILE A 909 -27.26 0.02 17.36
N VAL A 910 -27.38 -0.09 16.05
CA VAL A 910 -27.11 1.02 15.13
C VAL A 910 -28.36 1.37 14.34
N THR A 911 -28.39 2.58 13.80
CA THR A 911 -29.29 2.93 12.71
C THR A 911 -28.45 3.26 11.49
N PRO A 912 -28.98 3.12 10.27
CA PRO A 912 -28.17 3.32 9.08
C PRO A 912 -27.71 4.78 8.99
N ASN A 913 -26.44 4.96 8.58
CA ASN A 913 -25.83 6.28 8.39
C ASN A 913 -26.45 7.03 7.20
N GLN A 914 -26.97 6.28 6.23
CA GLN A 914 -27.70 6.74 5.07
C GLN A 914 -29.08 6.10 5.05
N TRP A 915 -30.12 6.86 4.73
CA TRP A 915 -31.46 6.27 4.60
C TRP A 915 -32.30 6.99 3.54
N PRO A 916 -33.26 6.28 2.91
CA PRO A 916 -34.08 6.84 1.84
C PRO A 916 -34.77 8.16 2.23
N TYR A 917 -34.75 9.15 1.35
CA TYR A 917 -35.55 10.36 1.51
C TYR A 917 -36.99 10.13 0.98
N THR A 918 -37.78 9.40 1.76
CA THR A 918 -39.20 9.16 1.50
C THR A 918 -40.03 9.40 2.76
N SER A 919 -41.34 9.58 2.63
CA SER A 919 -42.21 9.88 3.77
C SER A 919 -42.26 8.78 4.85
N ASP A 920 -41.92 7.55 4.48
CA ASP A 920 -41.85 6.39 5.37
C ASP A 920 -40.43 5.81 5.50
N ASN A 921 -39.41 6.55 5.05
CA ASN A 921 -38.00 6.15 5.03
C ASN A 921 -37.73 4.80 4.33
N LYS A 922 -38.59 4.39 3.39
CA LYS A 922 -38.38 3.20 2.56
C LYS A 922 -37.72 3.54 1.22
N PRO A 923 -36.97 2.60 0.63
CA PRO A 923 -36.33 2.81 -0.67
C PRO A 923 -37.32 3.27 -1.75
N HIS A 924 -36.82 4.05 -2.70
CA HIS A 924 -37.62 4.48 -3.84
C HIS A 924 -37.99 3.28 -4.72
N PRO A 925 -39.28 3.06 -5.04
CA PRO A 925 -39.68 1.92 -5.86
C PRO A 925 -39.23 2.10 -7.31
N VAL A 926 -38.61 1.06 -7.88
CA VAL A 926 -38.15 1.00 -9.28
C VAL A 926 -38.81 -0.21 -9.98
N PRO A 927 -39.49 -0.05 -11.13
CA PRO A 927 -39.56 1.14 -11.99
C PRO A 927 -40.31 2.32 -11.37
N GLY A 928 -39.82 3.54 -11.61
CA GLY A 928 -40.40 4.76 -11.06
C GLY A 928 -39.59 6.02 -11.34
N LYS A 929 -40.24 7.17 -11.14
CA LYS A 929 -39.64 8.51 -11.22
C LYS A 929 -39.15 8.94 -9.84
N ILE A 930 -37.92 9.46 -9.78
CA ILE A 930 -37.27 9.99 -8.58
C ILE A 930 -36.80 11.42 -8.88
N GLU A 931 -37.08 12.36 -7.96
CA GLU A 931 -36.63 13.75 -8.08
C GLU A 931 -35.18 13.85 -7.57
N PHE A 932 -34.31 14.65 -8.22
CA PHE A 932 -32.90 14.72 -7.84
C PHE A 932 -32.71 15.32 -6.45
N GLU A 933 -33.58 16.22 -6.00
CA GLU A 933 -33.57 16.80 -4.64
C GLU A 933 -33.99 15.80 -3.55
N HIS A 934 -34.49 14.61 -3.91
CA HIS A 934 -34.81 13.51 -3.00
C HIS A 934 -33.64 12.53 -2.82
N TYR A 935 -32.40 13.00 -2.92
CA TYR A 935 -31.22 12.19 -2.54
C TYR A 935 -31.33 11.72 -1.08
N ASP A 936 -30.63 10.65 -0.72
CA ASP A 936 -30.78 10.06 0.60
C ASP A 936 -30.46 11.05 1.74
N ASN A 937 -30.99 10.76 2.92
CA ASN A 937 -30.52 11.40 4.14
C ASN A 937 -29.19 10.76 4.56
N GLY A 938 -28.31 11.54 5.20
CA GLY A 938 -27.01 11.05 5.68
C GLY A 938 -25.94 12.15 5.74
N GLY A 939 -26.16 13.25 5.01
CA GLY A 939 -25.27 14.41 4.99
C GLY A 939 -24.10 14.25 4.03
N ILE A 940 -23.22 15.25 4.07
CA ILE A 940 -22.01 15.32 3.24
C ILE A 940 -21.08 14.13 3.52
N ASP A 941 -20.42 13.62 2.47
CA ASP A 941 -19.54 12.43 2.46
C ASP A 941 -20.24 11.08 2.68
N ILE A 942 -21.56 11.08 2.93
CA ILE A 942 -22.36 9.86 3.12
C ILE A 942 -23.38 9.71 1.98
N ALA A 943 -24.40 10.57 1.93
CA ALA A 943 -25.47 10.48 0.93
C ALA A 943 -25.24 11.42 -0.27
N TYR A 944 -24.37 12.42 -0.11
CA TYR A 944 -23.94 13.31 -1.19
C TYR A 944 -22.56 13.92 -0.90
N TRP A 945 -21.94 14.50 -1.91
CA TRP A 945 -20.84 15.46 -1.76
C TRP A 945 -21.12 16.71 -2.56
N ASP A 946 -21.15 17.85 -1.87
CA ASP A 946 -21.28 19.18 -2.46
C ASP A 946 -20.07 20.02 -2.06
N LYS A 947 -19.42 20.66 -3.03
CA LYS A 947 -18.15 21.35 -2.83
C LYS A 947 -18.32 22.73 -2.20
N ALA A 948 -19.48 23.35 -2.34
CA ALA A 948 -19.73 24.70 -1.87
C ALA A 948 -21.20 24.87 -1.49
N ASN A 949 -21.47 25.08 -0.20
CA ASN A 949 -22.83 25.33 0.26
C ASN A 949 -23.37 26.68 -0.29
N GLN A 950 -24.15 26.62 -1.37
CA GLN A 950 -24.91 27.74 -1.93
C GLN A 950 -26.42 27.46 -1.91
N ASN A 951 -26.84 26.43 -1.19
CA ASN A 951 -28.24 26.03 -1.07
C ASN A 951 -29.09 27.18 -0.53
N SER A 952 -30.12 27.54 -1.29
CA SER A 952 -31.03 28.65 -0.98
C SER A 952 -32.48 28.20 -0.89
N SER A 953 -32.71 26.88 -0.89
CA SER A 953 -34.03 26.25 -0.83
C SER A 953 -34.52 26.09 0.61
N SER A 954 -35.84 26.20 0.80
CA SER A 954 -36.49 25.83 2.06
C SER A 954 -36.83 24.34 2.16
N PHE A 955 -36.56 23.55 1.12
CA PHE A 955 -36.92 22.13 1.05
C PHE A 955 -36.00 21.27 1.94
N ARG A 956 -34.69 21.55 1.91
CA ARG A 956 -33.67 20.92 2.76
C ARG A 956 -32.70 21.99 3.24
N PRO A 957 -33.13 22.91 4.11
CA PRO A 957 -32.36 24.12 4.44
C PRO A 957 -31.07 23.82 5.23
N ASP A 958 -30.97 22.62 5.81
CA ASP A 958 -29.83 22.19 6.63
C ASP A 958 -28.79 21.35 5.84
N GLU A 959 -29.00 21.14 4.54
CA GLU A 959 -28.13 20.34 3.67
C GLU A 959 -27.36 21.22 2.68
N MET A 960 -26.21 20.74 2.20
CA MET A 960 -25.34 21.56 1.34
C MET A 960 -25.67 21.48 -0.15
N VAL A 961 -26.40 20.46 -0.62
CA VAL A 961 -26.72 20.31 -2.05
C VAL A 961 -27.44 21.55 -2.56
N ASP A 962 -26.88 22.15 -3.61
CA ASP A 962 -27.40 23.37 -4.23
C ASP A 962 -28.77 23.14 -4.91
N ILE A 963 -29.85 23.40 -4.17
CA ILE A 963 -31.23 23.27 -4.67
C ILE A 963 -31.80 24.66 -5.01
N SER A 964 -32.55 24.74 -6.11
CA SER A 964 -33.28 25.95 -6.52
C SER A 964 -34.24 26.44 -5.44
N SER A 965 -34.53 27.75 -5.41
CA SER A 965 -35.36 28.37 -4.36
C SER A 965 -36.81 27.86 -4.31
N ASN A 966 -37.33 27.28 -5.39
CA ASN A 966 -38.63 26.59 -5.42
C ASN A 966 -38.55 25.14 -4.95
N GLY A 967 -37.36 24.60 -4.66
CA GLY A 967 -37.14 23.27 -4.11
C GLY A 967 -37.30 22.12 -5.08
N GLN A 968 -37.10 22.34 -6.39
CA GLN A 968 -37.44 21.36 -7.44
C GLN A 968 -36.26 20.89 -8.30
N VAL A 969 -35.10 21.52 -8.17
CA VAL A 969 -34.00 21.29 -9.12
C VAL A 969 -32.67 21.36 -8.37
N VAL A 970 -31.80 20.38 -8.58
CA VAL A 970 -30.38 20.45 -8.23
C VAL A 970 -29.63 21.24 -9.30
N ARG A 971 -28.92 22.28 -8.87
CA ARG A 971 -28.31 23.29 -9.74
C ARG A 971 -26.93 23.65 -9.23
N ASP A 972 -26.27 24.57 -9.93
CA ASP A 972 -24.95 25.10 -9.54
C ASP A 972 -23.85 24.03 -9.32
N ILE A 973 -24.06 22.82 -9.84
CA ILE A 973 -23.19 21.65 -9.77
C ILE A 973 -21.73 22.00 -10.11
N LYS A 974 -20.79 21.52 -9.30
CA LYS A 974 -19.35 21.60 -9.53
C LYS A 974 -18.76 20.23 -9.89
N ASN A 975 -17.48 20.26 -10.22
CA ASN A 975 -16.76 19.04 -10.56
C ASN A 975 -16.51 18.16 -9.32
N LEU A 976 -16.70 16.85 -9.50
CA LEU A 976 -16.49 15.79 -8.50
C LEU A 976 -17.55 15.76 -7.39
N GLU A 977 -18.71 16.38 -7.60
CA GLU A 977 -19.88 16.24 -6.72
C GLU A 977 -20.61 14.93 -7.01
N TRP A 978 -21.40 14.44 -6.06
CA TRP A 978 -22.18 13.23 -6.26
C TRP A 978 -23.41 13.19 -5.37
N LEU A 979 -24.43 12.44 -5.79
CA LEU A 979 -25.70 12.24 -5.09
C LEU A 979 -26.07 10.75 -5.10
N GLU A 980 -26.65 10.26 -4.01
CA GLU A 980 -27.09 8.87 -3.86
C GLU A 980 -28.56 8.72 -3.53
N TYR A 981 -29.12 7.58 -3.96
CA TYR A 981 -30.52 7.23 -3.81
C TYR A 981 -30.64 5.74 -3.48
N THR A 982 -31.30 5.42 -2.37
CA THR A 982 -31.63 4.04 -2.03
C THR A 982 -32.90 3.64 -2.79
N ILE A 983 -32.79 2.65 -3.68
CA ILE A 983 -33.86 2.18 -4.56
C ILE A 983 -34.23 0.72 -4.26
N ASP A 984 -35.50 0.35 -4.42
CA ASP A 984 -35.99 -1.04 -4.39
C ASP A 984 -36.46 -1.46 -5.78
N VAL A 985 -35.66 -2.29 -6.43
CA VAL A 985 -35.90 -2.81 -7.77
C VAL A 985 -36.86 -3.99 -7.67
N ALA A 986 -38.10 -3.78 -8.11
CA ALA A 986 -39.17 -4.76 -7.94
C ALA A 986 -38.91 -6.09 -8.66
N GLN A 987 -38.20 -6.09 -9.81
CA GLN A 987 -37.94 -7.27 -10.63
C GLN A 987 -36.61 -7.14 -11.39
N THR A 988 -35.81 -8.20 -11.44
CA THR A 988 -34.59 -8.26 -12.26
C THR A 988 -34.92 -8.02 -13.73
N GLY A 989 -34.18 -7.16 -14.42
CA GLY A 989 -34.38 -6.88 -15.85
C GLY A 989 -33.46 -5.80 -16.39
N ASN A 990 -33.62 -5.47 -17.67
CA ASN A 990 -32.97 -4.34 -18.32
C ASN A 990 -33.85 -3.09 -18.15
N TYR A 991 -33.26 -2.01 -17.64
CA TYR A 991 -33.91 -0.76 -17.33
C TYR A 991 -33.34 0.37 -18.18
N GLU A 992 -34.22 1.17 -18.78
CA GLU A 992 -33.87 2.43 -19.44
C GLU A 992 -33.85 3.56 -18.41
N LEU A 993 -32.80 4.39 -18.44
CA LEU A 993 -32.67 5.60 -17.64
C LEU A 993 -33.02 6.84 -18.48
N GLU A 994 -34.08 7.54 -18.08
CA GLU A 994 -34.39 8.88 -18.55
C GLU A 994 -33.99 9.93 -17.52
N VAL A 995 -33.41 11.04 -17.97
CA VAL A 995 -33.02 12.18 -17.12
C VAL A 995 -33.67 13.46 -17.63
N THR A 996 -34.35 14.18 -16.74
CA THR A 996 -34.89 15.52 -16.96
C THR A 996 -33.86 16.56 -16.56
N HIS A 997 -33.28 17.27 -17.53
CA HIS A 997 -32.19 18.21 -17.30
C HIS A 997 -32.29 19.50 -18.12
N GLN A 998 -31.47 20.48 -17.76
CA GLN A 998 -31.18 21.64 -18.59
C GLN A 998 -29.66 21.83 -18.69
N THR A 999 -29.08 21.73 -19.89
CA THR A 999 -27.64 21.91 -20.13
C THR A 999 -27.35 23.19 -20.90
N ARG A 1000 -26.54 24.09 -20.34
CA ARG A 1000 -26.33 25.46 -20.87
C ARG A 1000 -24.96 25.67 -21.52
N ARG A 1001 -23.99 24.79 -21.25
CA ARG A 1001 -22.59 24.97 -21.66
C ARG A 1001 -22.28 24.31 -23.01
N SER A 1002 -21.46 24.98 -23.81
CA SER A 1002 -20.96 24.53 -25.12
C SER A 1002 -19.45 24.80 -25.23
N PRO A 1003 -18.63 23.95 -25.87
CA PRO A 1003 -18.99 22.67 -26.52
C PRO A 1003 -19.46 21.59 -25.53
N ALA A 1004 -20.00 20.48 -26.05
CA ALA A 1004 -20.44 19.33 -25.25
C ALA A 1004 -19.32 18.81 -24.34
N PHE A 1005 -19.70 18.36 -23.15
CA PHE A 1005 -18.79 17.98 -22.07
C PHE A 1005 -19.43 16.83 -21.26
N ARG A 1006 -18.64 16.10 -20.49
CA ARG A 1006 -19.12 14.96 -19.69
C ARG A 1006 -19.86 15.46 -18.45
N GLN A 1007 -21.13 15.10 -18.27
CA GLN A 1007 -21.91 15.49 -17.10
C GLN A 1007 -21.77 14.50 -15.94
N PHE A 1008 -22.06 13.21 -16.13
CA PHE A 1008 -22.09 12.27 -15.01
C PHE A 1008 -21.80 10.80 -15.34
N THR A 1009 -21.63 9.99 -14.30
CA THR A 1009 -21.58 8.51 -14.29
C THR A 1009 -22.66 7.97 -13.35
N VAL A 1010 -23.23 6.81 -13.67
CA VAL A 1010 -24.23 6.09 -12.86
C VAL A 1010 -23.66 4.76 -12.39
N SER A 1011 -23.72 4.49 -11.08
CA SER A 1011 -23.06 3.33 -10.46
C SER A 1011 -23.77 2.85 -9.20
N PHE A 1012 -23.50 1.60 -8.80
CA PHE A 1012 -23.66 1.12 -7.43
C PHE A 1012 -22.28 1.12 -6.75
N PRO A 1013 -21.98 2.12 -5.90
CA PRO A 1013 -20.64 2.27 -5.34
C PRO A 1013 -20.29 1.13 -4.38
N ASP A 1014 -21.25 0.66 -3.58
CA ASP A 1014 -21.04 -0.41 -2.60
C ASP A 1014 -20.84 -1.79 -3.23
N GLU A 1015 -21.34 -1.96 -4.45
CA GLU A 1015 -21.19 -3.18 -5.25
C GLU A 1015 -20.03 -3.07 -6.26
N ASN A 1016 -19.34 -1.92 -6.30
CA ASN A 1016 -18.28 -1.61 -7.26
C ASN A 1016 -18.71 -1.83 -8.73
N MET A 1017 -19.97 -1.50 -9.05
CA MET A 1017 -20.55 -1.66 -10.38
C MET A 1017 -20.80 -0.29 -11.02
N THR A 1018 -20.37 -0.11 -12.26
CA THR A 1018 -20.65 1.10 -13.06
C THR A 1018 -21.50 0.73 -14.26
N PHE A 1019 -22.64 1.40 -14.42
CA PHE A 1019 -23.61 1.11 -15.49
C PHE A 1019 -23.40 2.01 -16.70
N LEU A 1020 -23.36 3.32 -16.48
CA LEU A 1020 -23.18 4.33 -17.52
C LEU A 1020 -22.01 5.23 -17.13
N SER A 1021 -21.05 5.43 -18.03
CA SER A 1021 -19.89 6.28 -17.80
C SER A 1021 -19.83 7.43 -18.78
N ASP A 1022 -19.31 8.58 -18.32
CA ASP A 1022 -19.05 9.76 -19.15
C ASP A 1022 -20.29 10.24 -19.93
N VAL A 1023 -21.48 10.17 -19.34
CA VAL A 1023 -22.74 10.57 -19.98
C VAL A 1023 -22.66 12.04 -20.42
N ILE A 1024 -23.03 12.30 -21.68
CA ILE A 1024 -23.09 13.63 -22.28
C ILE A 1024 -24.55 13.94 -22.61
N LEU A 1025 -25.14 14.90 -21.92
CA LEU A 1025 -26.52 15.34 -22.17
C LEU A 1025 -26.57 16.42 -23.26
N THR A 1026 -27.70 16.46 -23.96
CA THR A 1026 -27.98 17.41 -25.05
C THR A 1026 -27.96 18.86 -24.56
N ASN A 1027 -27.31 19.77 -25.28
CA ASN A 1027 -27.35 21.19 -24.94
C ASN A 1027 -28.75 21.78 -25.24
N THR A 1028 -29.44 22.25 -24.20
CA THR A 1028 -30.79 22.85 -24.25
C THR A 1028 -30.77 24.38 -24.20
N GLY A 1029 -29.61 24.99 -23.94
CA GLY A 1029 -29.49 26.40 -23.57
C GLY A 1029 -30.25 26.71 -22.28
N SER A 1030 -30.66 27.96 -22.11
CA SER A 1030 -31.54 28.40 -21.00
C SER A 1030 -33.04 28.18 -21.28
N GLY A 1031 -33.37 27.20 -22.13
CA GLY A 1031 -34.74 26.88 -22.57
C GLY A 1031 -35.53 26.03 -21.57
N ALA A 1032 -36.51 25.25 -22.02
CA ALA A 1032 -37.20 24.29 -21.15
C ALA A 1032 -36.28 23.11 -20.77
N TYR A 1033 -36.60 22.41 -19.68
CA TYR A 1033 -35.96 21.13 -19.35
C TYR A 1033 -36.29 20.09 -20.42
N LEU A 1034 -35.30 19.26 -20.76
CA LEU A 1034 -35.41 18.15 -21.71
C LEU A 1034 -35.42 16.83 -20.93
N ILE A 1035 -36.37 15.95 -21.27
CA ILE A 1035 -36.30 14.54 -20.87
C ILE A 1035 -35.50 13.81 -21.94
N GLU A 1036 -34.39 13.21 -21.54
CA GLU A 1036 -33.45 12.53 -22.42
C GLU A 1036 -33.19 11.12 -21.92
N SER A 1037 -33.35 10.12 -22.80
CA SER A 1037 -32.91 8.75 -22.54
C SER A 1037 -31.39 8.69 -22.68
N VAL A 1038 -30.69 8.31 -21.61
CA VAL A 1038 -29.23 8.38 -21.52
C VAL A 1038 -28.55 7.01 -21.60
N GLY A 1039 -29.33 5.93 -21.56
CA GLY A 1039 -28.85 4.56 -21.74
C GLY A 1039 -29.72 3.53 -21.02
N ASP A 1040 -29.46 2.26 -21.27
CA ASP A 1040 -30.07 1.12 -20.59
C ASP A 1040 -29.03 0.24 -19.88
N PHE A 1041 -29.42 -0.38 -18.77
CA PHE A 1041 -28.57 -1.29 -18.00
C PHE A 1041 -29.38 -2.30 -17.21
N ASP A 1042 -28.74 -3.41 -16.86
CA ASP A 1042 -29.38 -4.49 -16.11
C ASP A 1042 -29.35 -4.21 -14.61
N LEU A 1043 -30.49 -4.42 -13.95
CA LEU A 1043 -30.67 -4.32 -12.51
C LEU A 1043 -31.15 -5.66 -11.95
N GLU A 1044 -30.62 -6.05 -10.79
CA GLU A 1044 -31.13 -7.19 -10.03
C GLU A 1044 -32.32 -6.76 -9.15
N ALA A 1045 -33.22 -7.69 -8.82
CA ALA A 1045 -34.29 -7.41 -7.89
C ALA A 1045 -33.73 -7.27 -6.47
N GLY A 1046 -34.12 -6.22 -5.76
CA GLY A 1046 -33.65 -5.94 -4.41
C GLY A 1046 -33.36 -4.48 -4.17
N GLU A 1047 -32.86 -4.20 -2.97
CA GLU A 1047 -32.48 -2.87 -2.53
C GLU A 1047 -31.04 -2.56 -2.96
N HIS A 1048 -30.82 -1.36 -3.53
CA HIS A 1048 -29.52 -0.91 -4.01
C HIS A 1048 -29.31 0.60 -3.74
N VAL A 1049 -28.05 1.04 -3.61
CA VAL A 1049 -27.69 2.46 -3.55
C VAL A 1049 -27.21 2.94 -4.92
N LEU A 1050 -28.02 3.76 -5.60
CA LEU A 1050 -27.72 4.35 -6.90
C LEU A 1050 -26.99 5.67 -6.75
N ARG A 1051 -25.77 5.78 -7.28
CA ARG A 1051 -24.99 7.03 -7.28
C ARG A 1051 -24.94 7.69 -8.65
N PHE A 1052 -25.19 9.00 -8.68
CA PHE A 1052 -24.83 9.89 -9.78
C PHE A 1052 -23.55 10.66 -9.43
N SER A 1053 -22.45 10.36 -10.12
CA SER A 1053 -21.17 11.08 -9.96
C SER A 1053 -21.05 12.18 -11.01
N LEU A 1054 -20.99 13.44 -10.59
CA LEU A 1054 -21.09 14.65 -11.42
C LEU A 1054 -19.69 15.25 -11.71
N PHE A 1055 -19.33 15.38 -12.99
CA PHE A 1055 -17.96 15.70 -13.40
C PHE A 1055 -17.71 17.17 -13.75
N ASN A 1056 -18.73 17.93 -14.13
CA ASN A 1056 -18.59 19.28 -14.66
C ASN A 1056 -19.73 20.19 -14.22
N TYR A 1057 -19.59 21.48 -14.48
CA TYR A 1057 -20.63 22.49 -14.22
C TYR A 1057 -21.32 22.92 -15.51
N GLY A 1058 -22.47 23.59 -15.35
CA GLY A 1058 -23.21 24.21 -16.46
C GLY A 1058 -24.45 23.44 -16.91
N PHE A 1059 -24.98 22.57 -16.05
CA PHE A 1059 -26.27 21.91 -16.20
C PHE A 1059 -26.99 21.85 -14.86
N ASP A 1060 -28.31 21.69 -14.92
CA ASP A 1060 -29.22 21.53 -13.79
C ASP A 1060 -30.03 20.24 -13.98
N LEU A 1061 -30.39 19.57 -12.88
CA LEU A 1061 -31.07 18.28 -12.84
C LEU A 1061 -32.39 18.40 -12.07
N ASP A 1062 -33.49 17.95 -12.67
CA ASP A 1062 -34.83 17.96 -12.05
C ASP A 1062 -35.18 16.55 -11.55
N SER A 1063 -35.22 15.58 -12.47
CA SER A 1063 -35.61 14.22 -12.14
C SER A 1063 -34.96 13.16 -13.00
N PHE A 1064 -35.03 11.91 -12.56
CA PHE A 1064 -34.74 10.74 -13.39
C PHE A 1064 -35.82 9.67 -13.24
N GLU A 1065 -35.99 8.85 -14.26
CA GLU A 1065 -36.94 7.73 -14.27
C GLU A 1065 -36.24 6.46 -14.76
N LEU A 1066 -36.35 5.38 -13.98
CA LEU A 1066 -35.90 4.05 -14.37
C LEU A 1066 -37.11 3.25 -14.87
N LYS A 1067 -37.13 2.94 -16.18
CA LYS A 1067 -38.23 2.21 -16.82
C LYS A 1067 -37.79 0.79 -17.13
N LEU A 1068 -38.54 -0.21 -16.66
CA LEU A 1068 -38.30 -1.59 -17.07
C LEU A 1068 -38.56 -1.71 -18.58
N ASN A 1069 -37.49 -1.88 -19.34
CA ASN A 1069 -37.52 -2.03 -20.78
C ASN A 1069 -37.81 -3.49 -21.15
N SER A 1070 -37.10 -4.43 -20.52
CA SER A 1070 -37.35 -5.87 -20.74
C SER A 1070 -36.98 -6.73 -19.53
N LEU A 1071 -37.66 -7.86 -19.38
CA LEU A 1071 -37.30 -8.91 -18.39
C LEU A 1071 -36.12 -9.77 -18.87
N SER A 1072 -35.57 -9.51 -20.06
CA SER A 1072 -34.32 -10.13 -20.48
C SER A 1072 -33.17 -9.27 -19.97
N VAL A 1073 -32.43 -9.79 -18.99
CA VAL A 1073 -31.08 -9.29 -18.74
C VAL A 1073 -30.21 -9.66 -19.92
N SER A 1074 -29.37 -8.74 -20.36
CA SER A 1074 -28.27 -9.11 -21.25
C SER A 1074 -27.34 -10.02 -20.45
N ASP A 1075 -26.93 -11.17 -21.00
CA ASP A 1075 -25.90 -11.98 -20.35
C ASP A 1075 -24.67 -11.08 -20.14
N ILE A 1076 -24.45 -10.66 -18.89
CA ILE A 1076 -23.39 -9.76 -18.43
C ILE A 1076 -22.11 -9.99 -19.23
N GLN A 1077 -21.66 -8.91 -19.88
CA GLN A 1077 -20.31 -8.68 -20.42
C GLN A 1077 -19.49 -9.95 -20.76
N ASN A 1078 -19.73 -10.49 -21.95
CA ASN A 1078 -18.77 -11.39 -22.59
C ASN A 1078 -18.75 -11.10 -24.10
N GLU A 1079 -17.95 -10.12 -24.53
CA GLU A 1079 -17.70 -9.81 -25.95
C GLU A 1079 -17.02 -10.96 -26.73
N SER A 1080 -16.97 -12.18 -26.18
CA SER A 1080 -16.36 -13.37 -26.78
C SER A 1080 -17.27 -14.60 -26.92
N LYS A 1081 -18.60 -14.48 -26.73
CA LYS A 1081 -19.52 -15.63 -26.92
C LYS A 1081 -19.57 -16.10 -28.39
N LEU A 1082 -19.41 -17.41 -28.58
CA LEU A 1082 -19.54 -18.07 -29.89
C LEU A 1082 -20.97 -17.89 -30.42
N LYS A 1083 -21.17 -17.29 -31.59
CA LYS A 1083 -22.51 -17.07 -32.15
C LYS A 1083 -23.08 -18.38 -32.73
N ILE A 1084 -24.19 -18.85 -32.17
CA ILE A 1084 -24.87 -20.11 -32.54
C ILE A 1084 -26.30 -19.78 -33.00
N ASP A 1085 -26.55 -19.88 -34.30
CA ASP A 1085 -27.89 -19.71 -34.88
C ASP A 1085 -28.56 -21.08 -35.09
N VAL A 1086 -29.78 -21.27 -34.58
CA VAL A 1086 -30.53 -22.52 -34.74
C VAL A 1086 -31.86 -22.24 -35.42
N PHE A 1087 -32.07 -22.78 -36.63
CA PHE A 1087 -33.27 -22.48 -37.41
C PHE A 1087 -33.72 -23.62 -38.35
N PRO A 1088 -35.04 -23.80 -38.58
CA PRO A 1088 -36.12 -23.16 -37.84
C PRO A 1088 -36.13 -23.64 -36.38
N ASN A 1089 -36.49 -22.75 -35.46
CA ASN A 1089 -36.68 -23.06 -34.04
C ASN A 1089 -37.91 -22.29 -33.55
N PRO A 1090 -39.08 -22.95 -33.37
CA PRO A 1090 -39.26 -24.40 -33.31
C PRO A 1090 -39.14 -25.14 -34.65
N ALA A 1091 -38.64 -26.38 -34.64
CA ALA A 1091 -38.48 -27.25 -35.81
C ALA A 1091 -39.42 -28.47 -35.78
N SER A 1092 -39.83 -29.01 -36.93
CA SER A 1092 -40.69 -30.21 -36.99
C SER A 1092 -39.98 -31.44 -37.58
N HIS A 1093 -39.29 -31.29 -38.71
CA HIS A 1093 -38.69 -32.42 -39.44
C HIS A 1093 -37.15 -32.36 -39.48
N SER A 1094 -36.58 -31.16 -39.49
CA SER A 1094 -35.15 -30.93 -39.46
C SER A 1094 -34.86 -29.52 -38.96
N PHE A 1095 -33.69 -29.31 -38.37
CA PHE A 1095 -33.18 -27.99 -38.02
C PHE A 1095 -31.72 -27.83 -38.44
N THR A 1096 -31.32 -26.59 -38.63
CA THR A 1096 -29.94 -26.20 -38.92
C THR A 1096 -29.33 -25.62 -37.65
N VAL A 1097 -28.13 -26.07 -37.29
CA VAL A 1097 -27.24 -25.39 -36.35
C VAL A 1097 -26.14 -24.73 -37.14
N LYS A 1098 -26.10 -23.41 -37.15
CA LYS A 1098 -25.04 -22.62 -37.76
C LYS A 1098 -24.19 -22.02 -36.65
N VAL A 1099 -22.87 -22.18 -36.77
CA VAL A 1099 -21.90 -21.66 -35.80
C VAL A 1099 -20.93 -20.79 -36.56
N ASP A 1100 -20.79 -19.53 -36.17
CA ASP A 1100 -19.84 -18.63 -36.82
C ASP A 1100 -18.41 -18.98 -36.36
N LYS A 1101 -17.55 -19.38 -37.31
CA LYS A 1101 -16.14 -19.82 -37.18
C LYS A 1101 -15.93 -21.27 -36.70
N SER A 1102 -14.96 -21.94 -37.32
CA SER A 1102 -14.56 -23.35 -37.11
C SER A 1102 -13.79 -23.62 -35.81
N ASN A 1103 -14.10 -22.95 -34.69
CA ASN A 1103 -13.32 -23.00 -33.45
C ASN A 1103 -13.97 -23.85 -32.35
N TRP A 1104 -14.71 -24.89 -32.73
CA TRP A 1104 -15.36 -25.83 -31.81
C TRP A 1104 -14.90 -27.26 -32.00
N GLU A 1105 -14.95 -28.09 -30.95
CA GLU A 1105 -14.49 -29.49 -30.97
C GLU A 1105 -15.66 -30.49 -31.06
N ASN A 1106 -16.71 -30.27 -30.28
CA ASN A 1106 -17.89 -31.12 -30.24
C ASN A 1106 -19.18 -30.31 -30.20
N ILE A 1107 -20.20 -30.79 -30.92
CA ILE A 1107 -21.59 -30.42 -30.72
C ILE A 1107 -22.32 -31.66 -30.19
N SER A 1108 -23.05 -31.51 -29.09
CA SER A 1108 -23.94 -32.52 -28.54
C SER A 1108 -25.33 -31.93 -28.34
N ILE A 1109 -26.38 -32.74 -28.50
CA ILE A 1109 -27.76 -32.32 -28.21
C ILE A 1109 -28.32 -33.20 -27.12
N TYR A 1110 -28.93 -32.58 -26.11
CA TYR A 1110 -29.51 -33.25 -24.95
C TYR A 1110 -31.00 -32.93 -24.85
N SER A 1111 -31.81 -33.91 -24.43
CA SER A 1111 -33.18 -33.66 -23.94
C SER A 1111 -33.16 -32.91 -22.61
N VAL A 1112 -34.29 -32.33 -22.19
CA VAL A 1112 -34.45 -31.74 -20.83
C VAL A 1112 -34.12 -32.69 -19.67
N LEU A 1113 -34.19 -34.01 -19.89
CA LEU A 1113 -33.82 -35.03 -18.89
C LEU A 1113 -32.32 -35.36 -18.90
N GLY A 1114 -31.48 -34.58 -19.60
CA GLY A 1114 -30.04 -34.80 -19.68
C GLY A 1114 -29.61 -35.96 -20.60
N LYS A 1115 -30.54 -36.66 -21.27
CA LYS A 1115 -30.21 -37.71 -22.24
C LYS A 1115 -29.65 -37.11 -23.54
N LYS A 1116 -28.44 -37.53 -23.93
CA LYS A 1116 -27.82 -37.17 -25.22
C LYS A 1116 -28.53 -37.87 -26.38
N VAL A 1117 -28.95 -37.12 -27.38
CA VAL A 1117 -29.72 -37.61 -28.55
C VAL A 1117 -29.01 -37.38 -29.88
N TYR A 1118 -28.01 -36.50 -29.94
CA TYR A 1118 -27.16 -36.30 -31.11
C TYR A 1118 -25.75 -35.89 -30.69
N THR A 1119 -24.75 -36.23 -31.48
CA THR A 1119 -23.39 -35.69 -31.32
C THR A 1119 -22.66 -35.62 -32.66
N ASN A 1120 -21.80 -34.62 -32.80
CA ASN A 1120 -20.91 -34.43 -33.95
C ASN A 1120 -19.55 -33.91 -33.47
N ASN A 1121 -18.48 -34.59 -33.87
CA ASN A 1121 -17.08 -34.24 -33.57
C ASN A 1121 -16.33 -33.66 -34.78
N SER A 1122 -17.03 -33.43 -35.89
CA SER A 1122 -16.45 -32.89 -37.13
C SER A 1122 -16.85 -31.43 -37.28
N VAL A 1123 -15.85 -30.56 -37.20
CA VAL A 1123 -16.01 -29.11 -37.23
C VAL A 1123 -16.60 -28.64 -38.55
N GLN A 1124 -17.78 -28.03 -38.50
CA GLN A 1124 -18.51 -27.50 -39.66
C GLN A 1124 -19.23 -26.20 -39.25
N ASN A 1125 -19.26 -25.21 -40.15
CA ASN A 1125 -19.96 -23.94 -39.89
C ASN A 1125 -21.49 -24.07 -39.95
N LYS A 1126 -22.00 -25.19 -40.48
CA LYS A 1126 -23.43 -25.48 -40.64
C LYS A 1126 -23.68 -26.98 -40.56
N LEU A 1127 -24.57 -27.38 -39.67
CA LEU A 1127 -25.08 -28.75 -39.52
C LEU A 1127 -26.57 -28.77 -39.80
N ILE A 1128 -27.05 -29.71 -40.62
CA ILE A 1128 -28.46 -29.96 -40.84
C ILE A 1128 -28.79 -31.31 -40.21
N ILE A 1129 -29.71 -31.32 -39.24
CA ILE A 1129 -30.05 -32.49 -38.44
C ILE A 1129 -31.52 -32.82 -38.66
N ASN A 1130 -31.79 -34.06 -39.10
CA ASN A 1130 -33.14 -34.59 -39.26
C ASN A 1130 -33.64 -35.19 -37.94
N THR A 1131 -34.81 -34.74 -37.47
CA THR A 1131 -35.35 -35.12 -36.17
C THR A 1131 -35.81 -36.58 -36.14
N GLN A 1132 -36.32 -37.11 -37.25
CA GLN A 1132 -36.79 -38.50 -37.36
C GLN A 1132 -35.63 -39.49 -37.38
N GLU A 1133 -34.54 -39.19 -38.10
CA GLU A 1133 -33.34 -40.03 -38.13
C GLU A 1133 -32.72 -40.17 -36.74
N GLN A 1134 -32.71 -39.09 -35.96
CA GLN A 1134 -32.19 -39.08 -34.59
C GLN A 1134 -33.23 -39.52 -33.54
N LYS A 1135 -34.42 -39.95 -33.97
CA LYS A 1135 -35.54 -40.38 -33.09
C LYS A 1135 -35.89 -39.34 -32.02
N MET A 1136 -35.76 -38.05 -32.34
CA MET A 1136 -36.11 -36.95 -31.44
C MET A 1136 -37.63 -36.72 -31.49
N THR A 1137 -38.28 -36.74 -30.34
CA THR A 1137 -39.73 -36.45 -30.22
C THR A 1137 -39.96 -34.96 -29.95
N SER A 1138 -41.21 -34.50 -30.12
CA SER A 1138 -41.64 -33.14 -29.76
C SER A 1138 -41.23 -32.81 -28.32
N GLY A 1139 -40.65 -31.63 -28.09
CA GLY A 1139 -40.16 -31.23 -26.77
C GLY A 1139 -39.01 -30.24 -26.83
N LEU A 1140 -38.47 -29.92 -25.65
CA LEU A 1140 -37.35 -29.01 -25.47
C LEU A 1140 -36.02 -29.79 -25.43
N TYR A 1141 -35.01 -29.26 -26.13
CA TYR A 1141 -33.65 -29.79 -26.19
C TYR A 1141 -32.63 -28.65 -26.00
N PHE A 1142 -31.43 -29.02 -25.60
CA PHE A 1142 -30.27 -28.13 -25.47
C PHE A 1142 -29.16 -28.60 -26.39
N ILE A 1143 -28.75 -27.73 -27.32
CA ILE A 1143 -27.55 -27.89 -28.12
C ILE A 1143 -26.39 -27.36 -27.29
N VAL A 1144 -25.38 -28.19 -27.09
CA VAL A 1144 -24.21 -27.91 -26.27
C VAL A 1144 -22.99 -28.00 -27.18
N ILE A 1145 -22.25 -26.90 -27.31
CA ILE A 1145 -21.05 -26.80 -28.12
C ILE A 1145 -19.86 -26.61 -27.20
N ARG A 1146 -18.85 -27.46 -27.33
CA ARG A 1146 -17.57 -27.29 -26.64
C ARG A 1146 -16.57 -26.64 -27.59
N ASP A 1147 -15.98 -25.53 -27.18
CA ASP A 1147 -14.92 -24.88 -27.95
C ASP A 1147 -13.54 -25.52 -27.72
N GLN A 1148 -12.55 -25.19 -28.56
CA GLN A 1148 -11.16 -25.70 -28.44
C GLN A 1148 -10.43 -25.28 -27.17
N LYS A 1149 -11.01 -24.36 -26.38
CA LYS A 1149 -10.50 -23.94 -25.08
C LYS A 1149 -11.17 -24.70 -23.93
N GLY A 1150 -12.07 -25.64 -24.24
CA GLY A 1150 -12.79 -26.45 -23.26
C GLY A 1150 -14.07 -25.80 -22.72
N ASN A 1151 -14.43 -24.59 -23.14
CA ASN A 1151 -15.63 -23.91 -22.66
C ASN A 1151 -16.89 -24.51 -23.28
N GLN A 1152 -18.00 -24.45 -22.56
CA GLN A 1152 -19.28 -24.98 -22.98
C GLN A 1152 -20.28 -23.86 -23.29
N HIS A 1153 -20.77 -23.82 -24.52
CA HIS A 1153 -21.79 -22.89 -25.01
C HIS A 1153 -23.11 -23.66 -25.20
N THR A 1154 -24.24 -23.11 -24.76
CA THR A 1154 -25.54 -23.81 -24.82
C THR A 1154 -26.58 -22.99 -25.56
N GLN A 1155 -27.32 -23.61 -26.48
CA GLN A 1155 -28.42 -23.00 -27.24
C GLN A 1155 -29.69 -23.85 -27.18
N LYS A 1156 -30.83 -23.19 -26.97
CA LYS A 1156 -32.16 -23.83 -26.86
C LYS A 1156 -32.67 -24.30 -28.23
N LEU A 1157 -33.26 -25.49 -28.30
CA LEU A 1157 -33.97 -26.02 -29.47
C LEU A 1157 -35.35 -26.57 -29.07
N ILE A 1158 -36.40 -26.13 -29.75
CA ILE A 1158 -37.78 -26.61 -29.56
C ILE A 1158 -38.17 -27.46 -30.78
N LEU A 1159 -38.60 -28.70 -30.53
CA LEU A 1159 -39.19 -29.57 -31.56
C LEU A 1159 -40.71 -29.64 -31.39
N LYS A 1160 -41.45 -29.42 -32.48
CA LYS A 1160 -42.91 -29.50 -32.54
C LYS A 1160 -43.38 -30.88 -32.96
#